data_AF-A0A7Y2FV26-F1
#
_entry.id   AF-A0A7Y2FV26-F1
#
_cell.length_a   1.000
_cell.length_b   1.000
_cell.length_c   1.000
_cell.angle_alpha   90.00
_cell.angle_beta   90.00
_cell.angle_gamma   90.00
#
_symmetry.space_group_name_H-M   'P 1'
#
loop_
_entity.id
_entity.type
_entity.pdbx_description
1 polymer ?
#
loop_
_entity_poly.entity_id
_entity_poly.type
_entity_poly.pdbx_seq_one_letter_code
_entity_poly.pdbx_strand_id
1 'polypeptide(L)'
;MRYSILLTYILTVSLHLQGQKKYTYDDGPYITFLEDKMEILWLEQGNLHLDTISMGLGDYFQTDRMPNIEYDKLTIRPYTQFEFDSVSKFTAISDIHGQYELFVKLLQTHGIIDEALNWSYGDGHLIIVGDVLDRGPQVIEALWLIYHLEGQALASGGRVHMLLGNHELMVINNNLGYLNKKYLYTSGISQRLYSQFFSQNTFFGKWLSSKPITVSINDNLFVHGGFSPRIQKLNLNMAELNGIFQNRLLYEQRANIEADSVLNMLYFENGPLWYRGYAFPSAFDKDRAKSILNTFNKKRIIVGHTSMPEIKSLYGNRIILVDSSIKFGKEGEMLQYEDGHFLKAHSDGTKKELVSQEDKIHKQSIFSTIYNDPEPTLRLATDIKTVYKTGEEKYTESLLYYFHEGFPYSFNVGIRSSGNMRRQICTLPPLKLNFKKKELKAFGYAKGDKFKILMPCKPTHNNAQNLYMEHLIYEIYSIIDSFGFQSKIANVIIEDEKKDPKDYLSLILEHKDHLVERLDVIRVEKGVIRPAALDREDYIKFCLFQFMIANPDWGLVNRHNLVPIKKKNKTLVSLIPYDFDYCGLIRTEYAVPHASLPISDVSQRYFMDKNITMEEVKPVLKELLKSKDQVLDHCRSVAYLDEKHKDKALKFMEKSYQMLENEKRVRKYLGLKEN
;
A
#
# COMPACT_ATOMS: atom_id res chain seq x y z
N MET A 1 23.23 -53.14 57.62
CA MET A 1 22.09 -52.87 58.52
C MET A 1 21.78 -51.38 58.45
N ARG A 2 20.50 -51.02 58.27
CA ARG A 2 19.87 -49.67 58.37
C ARG A 2 19.91 -48.72 57.16
N TYR A 3 18.86 -48.87 56.35
CA TYR A 3 17.90 -47.88 55.83
C TYR A 3 18.18 -46.37 56.00
N SER A 4 17.98 -45.61 54.92
CA SER A 4 17.31 -44.29 54.90
C SER A 4 16.91 -43.94 53.45
N ILE A 5 15.65 -44.23 53.08
CA ILE A 5 14.56 -43.27 52.77
C ILE A 5 14.82 -42.45 51.49
N LEU A 6 14.27 -42.94 50.38
CA LEU A 6 14.12 -42.22 49.12
C LEU A 6 12.78 -41.46 49.18
N LEU A 7 12.84 -40.13 49.28
CA LEU A 7 11.66 -39.26 49.32
C LEU A 7 11.13 -39.05 47.89
N THR A 8 9.96 -39.61 47.59
CA THR A 8 9.24 -39.41 46.33
C THR A 8 8.57 -38.03 46.34
N TYR A 9 9.07 -37.09 45.54
CA TYR A 9 8.36 -35.83 45.25
C TYR A 9 7.22 -36.13 44.27
N ILE A 10 5.99 -36.23 44.79
CA ILE A 10 4.78 -36.16 43.97
C ILE A 10 4.58 -34.68 43.63
N LEU A 11 4.85 -34.32 42.37
CA LEU A 11 4.49 -33.03 41.80
C LEU A 11 2.95 -32.97 41.67
N THR A 12 2.27 -32.39 42.66
CA THR A 12 0.89 -31.94 42.49
C THR A 12 0.91 -30.66 41.66
N VAL A 13 0.95 -30.80 40.32
CA VAL A 13 0.61 -29.71 39.42
C VAL A 13 -0.89 -29.49 39.57
N SER A 14 -1.27 -28.50 40.37
CA SER A 14 -2.62 -27.95 40.36
C SER A 14 -2.85 -27.35 38.97
N LEU A 15 -3.39 -28.14 38.05
CA LEU A 15 -4.00 -27.64 36.82
C LEU A 15 -5.10 -26.67 37.25
N HIS A 16 -4.80 -25.38 37.22
CA HIS A 16 -5.83 -24.36 37.15
C HIS A 16 -6.55 -24.61 35.83
N LEU A 17 -7.66 -25.34 35.91
CA LEU A 17 -8.72 -25.32 34.91
C LEU A 17 -9.21 -23.87 34.84
N GLN A 18 -8.49 -23.02 34.11
CA GLN A 18 -9.08 -21.83 33.53
C GLN A 18 -10.27 -22.34 32.73
N GLY A 19 -11.49 -22.01 33.18
CA GLY A 19 -12.70 -22.39 32.46
C GLY A 19 -12.52 -22.05 30.99
N GLN A 20 -12.71 -23.04 30.11
CA GLN A 20 -12.64 -22.82 28.68
C GLN A 20 -13.51 -21.60 28.34
N LYS A 21 -12.92 -20.62 27.65
CA LYS A 21 -13.65 -19.43 27.20
C LYS A 21 -14.89 -19.90 26.43
N LYS A 22 -16.08 -19.66 26.98
CA LYS A 22 -17.35 -19.99 26.32
C LYS A 22 -17.57 -18.97 25.20
N TYR A 23 -17.38 -19.39 23.96
CA TYR A 23 -17.68 -18.57 22.79
C TYR A 23 -19.20 -18.56 22.56
N THR A 24 -19.73 -17.46 22.04
CA THR A 24 -21.18 -17.26 21.80
C THR A 24 -21.45 -17.09 20.31
N TYR A 25 -20.79 -17.89 19.47
CA TYR A 25 -20.92 -17.79 18.02
C TYR A 25 -22.21 -18.42 17.51
N ASP A 26 -22.86 -17.73 16.58
CA ASP A 26 -23.93 -18.28 15.74
C ASP A 26 -23.36 -18.55 14.34
N ASP A 27 -23.66 -19.72 13.77
CA ASP A 27 -23.11 -20.13 12.48
C ASP A 27 -23.95 -21.25 11.82
N GLY A 28 -24.10 -21.20 10.49
CA GLY A 28 -24.94 -22.13 9.75
C GLY A 28 -26.27 -21.52 9.25
N PRO A 29 -27.25 -22.35 8.87
CA PRO A 29 -27.18 -23.81 8.84
C PRO A 29 -26.30 -24.33 7.69
N TYR A 30 -25.62 -25.45 7.94
CA TYR A 30 -24.91 -26.25 6.95
C TYR A 30 -25.73 -27.49 6.63
N ILE A 31 -26.02 -27.71 5.33
CA ILE A 31 -26.87 -28.82 4.88
C ILE A 31 -26.02 -29.84 4.12
N THR A 32 -26.04 -31.09 4.58
CA THR A 32 -25.39 -32.23 3.94
C THR A 32 -26.45 -33.20 3.42
N PHE A 33 -26.39 -33.54 2.14
CA PHE A 33 -27.24 -34.57 1.56
C PHE A 33 -26.67 -35.96 1.87
N LEU A 34 -27.50 -36.79 2.49
CA LEU A 34 -27.34 -38.23 2.65
C LEU A 34 -28.32 -38.91 1.66
N GLU A 35 -28.17 -40.21 1.40
CA GLU A 35 -28.92 -40.92 0.34
C GLU A 35 -30.43 -40.62 0.32
N ASP A 36 -31.12 -40.78 1.46
CA ASP A 36 -32.55 -40.55 1.65
C ASP A 36 -32.86 -39.42 2.66
N LYS A 37 -31.83 -38.74 3.17
CA LYS A 37 -31.92 -37.80 4.29
C LYS A 37 -31.09 -36.54 4.07
N MET A 38 -31.39 -35.50 4.82
CA MET A 38 -30.54 -34.31 4.95
C MET A 38 -30.10 -34.16 6.39
N GLU A 39 -28.81 -33.94 6.59
CA GLU A 39 -28.23 -33.57 7.88
C GLU A 39 -28.08 -32.04 7.93
N ILE A 40 -28.57 -31.42 9.00
CA ILE A 40 -28.50 -29.97 9.23
C ILE A 40 -27.65 -29.71 10.47
N LEU A 41 -26.57 -28.97 10.30
CA LEU A 41 -25.65 -28.59 11.38
C LEU A 41 -25.64 -27.07 11.56
N TRP A 42 -25.77 -26.60 12.79
CA TRP A 42 -25.64 -25.18 13.11
C TRP A 42 -25.07 -24.96 14.51
N LEU A 43 -24.56 -23.76 14.74
CA LEU A 43 -24.20 -23.28 16.06
C LEU A 43 -25.19 -22.23 16.52
N GLU A 44 -25.64 -22.35 17.76
CA GLU A 44 -26.43 -21.33 18.44
C GLU A 44 -25.80 -21.00 19.79
N GLN A 45 -25.36 -19.75 19.95
CA GLN A 45 -24.63 -19.26 21.12
C GLN A 45 -23.43 -20.13 21.51
N GLY A 46 -22.73 -20.65 20.49
CA GLY A 46 -21.57 -21.53 20.60
C GLY A 46 -21.90 -23.00 20.89
N ASN A 47 -23.17 -23.37 21.03
CA ASN A 47 -23.57 -24.78 21.19
C ASN A 47 -23.78 -25.40 19.82
N LEU A 48 -23.28 -26.62 19.62
CA LEU A 48 -23.47 -27.37 18.39
C LEU A 48 -24.83 -28.06 18.40
N HIS A 49 -25.56 -27.86 17.32
CA HIS A 49 -26.80 -28.55 17.02
C HIS A 49 -26.63 -29.35 15.73
N LEU A 50 -27.22 -30.54 15.73
CA LEU A 50 -27.22 -31.46 14.61
C LEU A 50 -28.59 -32.13 14.52
N ASP A 51 -29.22 -32.02 13.37
CA ASP A 51 -30.50 -32.67 13.09
C ASP A 51 -30.42 -33.48 11.79
N THR A 52 -31.32 -34.45 11.63
CA THR A 52 -31.43 -35.27 10.42
C THR A 52 -32.88 -35.48 10.04
N ILE A 53 -33.24 -35.03 8.85
CA ILE A 53 -34.60 -35.09 8.32
C ILE A 53 -34.66 -35.98 7.07
N SER A 54 -35.81 -36.62 6.83
CA SER A 54 -36.05 -37.37 5.59
C SER A 54 -36.34 -36.41 4.43
N MET A 55 -35.79 -36.70 3.24
CA MET A 55 -36.07 -35.87 2.07
C MET A 55 -37.56 -35.97 1.66
N GLY A 56 -38.20 -34.82 1.42
CA GLY A 56 -39.59 -34.75 0.93
C GLY A 56 -40.67 -34.51 1.99
N LEU A 57 -40.31 -34.40 3.28
CA LEU A 57 -41.19 -33.85 4.31
C LEU A 57 -41.09 -32.31 4.27
N GLY A 58 -42.24 -31.63 4.32
CA GLY A 58 -42.37 -30.16 4.23
C GLY A 58 -41.89 -29.42 5.48
N ASP A 59 -40.64 -29.68 5.87
CA ASP A 59 -39.98 -29.03 7.01
C ASP A 59 -39.17 -27.80 6.54
N TYR A 60 -38.90 -26.91 7.50
CA TYR A 60 -38.11 -25.70 7.31
C TYR A 60 -37.13 -25.52 8.47
N PHE A 61 -35.98 -24.91 8.21
CA PHE A 61 -35.09 -24.38 9.24
C PHE A 61 -35.56 -22.99 9.66
N GLN A 62 -35.84 -22.78 10.94
CA GLN A 62 -36.16 -21.45 11.46
C GLN A 62 -35.49 -21.22 12.81
N THR A 63 -34.82 -20.06 12.92
CA THR A 63 -34.27 -19.56 14.18
C THR A 63 -34.36 -18.03 14.19
N ASP A 64 -34.27 -17.41 15.36
CA ASP A 64 -34.25 -15.95 15.46
C ASP A 64 -32.86 -15.35 15.11
N ARG A 65 -31.84 -16.19 14.90
CA ARG A 65 -30.42 -15.78 14.81
C ARG A 65 -29.75 -16.07 13.46
N MET A 66 -30.36 -16.89 12.62
CA MET A 66 -29.82 -17.34 11.34
C MET A 66 -30.89 -17.29 10.24
N PRO A 67 -30.49 -17.32 8.95
CA PRO A 67 -31.43 -17.33 7.83
C PRO A 67 -32.42 -18.50 7.89
N ASN A 68 -33.68 -18.23 7.56
CA ASN A 68 -34.74 -19.23 7.47
C ASN A 68 -34.65 -19.99 6.14
N ILE A 69 -34.63 -21.32 6.18
CA ILE A 69 -34.45 -22.17 5.00
C ILE A 69 -35.65 -23.09 4.80
N GLU A 70 -36.36 -22.93 3.69
CA GLU A 70 -37.41 -23.86 3.27
C GLU A 70 -36.80 -25.01 2.46
N TYR A 71 -36.77 -26.23 3.03
CA TYR A 71 -36.01 -27.34 2.45
C TYR A 71 -36.57 -27.84 1.13
N ASP A 72 -37.89 -27.82 0.97
CA ASP A 72 -38.62 -28.20 -0.24
C ASP A 72 -38.38 -27.23 -1.41
N LYS A 73 -37.97 -26.00 -1.12
CA LYS A 73 -37.60 -24.98 -2.12
C LYS A 73 -36.10 -24.96 -2.45
N LEU A 74 -35.29 -25.81 -1.82
CA LEU A 74 -33.86 -25.91 -2.15
C LEU A 74 -33.68 -26.47 -3.56
N THR A 75 -33.12 -25.66 -4.46
CA THR A 75 -32.89 -26.03 -5.85
C THR A 75 -31.51 -25.58 -6.29
N ILE A 76 -30.71 -26.52 -6.79
CA ILE A 76 -29.46 -26.20 -7.47
C ILE A 76 -29.78 -25.89 -8.93
N ARG A 77 -29.71 -24.61 -9.29
CA ARG A 77 -29.96 -24.14 -10.66
C ARG A 77 -28.67 -24.24 -11.47
N PRO A 78 -28.61 -25.08 -12.53
CA PRO A 78 -27.44 -25.12 -13.40
C PRO A 78 -27.24 -23.77 -14.09
N TYR A 79 -25.99 -23.30 -14.14
CA TYR A 79 -25.67 -22.05 -14.83
C TYR A 79 -25.19 -22.35 -16.26
N THR A 80 -26.11 -22.26 -17.22
CA THR A 80 -25.86 -22.66 -18.62
C THR A 80 -25.74 -21.52 -19.61
N GLN A 81 -26.09 -20.29 -19.21
CA GLN A 81 -26.01 -19.09 -20.05
C GLN A 81 -24.97 -18.12 -19.48
N PHE A 82 -23.91 -17.83 -20.24
CA PHE A 82 -22.80 -16.97 -19.81
C PHE A 82 -22.80 -15.57 -20.46
N GLU A 83 -23.65 -15.35 -21.46
CA GLU A 83 -23.76 -14.08 -22.18
C GLU A 83 -25.19 -13.53 -22.10
N PHE A 84 -25.30 -12.26 -21.74
CA PHE A 84 -26.56 -11.54 -21.58
C PHE A 84 -26.44 -10.21 -22.31
N ASP A 85 -27.31 -9.98 -23.28
CA ASP A 85 -27.35 -8.74 -24.05
C ASP A 85 -28.62 -7.95 -23.74
N SER A 86 -28.61 -6.65 -24.08
CA SER A 86 -29.73 -5.73 -23.88
C SER A 86 -30.18 -5.58 -22.42
N VAL A 87 -29.27 -5.76 -21.47
CA VAL A 87 -29.53 -5.51 -20.05
C VAL A 87 -29.49 -4.00 -19.80
N SER A 88 -30.64 -3.44 -19.39
CA SER A 88 -30.84 -1.99 -19.18
C SER A 88 -30.02 -1.43 -18.02
N LYS A 89 -29.95 -2.19 -16.92
CA LYS A 89 -29.22 -1.81 -15.71
C LYS A 89 -28.59 -3.01 -15.00
N PHE A 90 -27.43 -2.79 -14.41
CA PHE A 90 -26.80 -3.78 -13.53
C PHE A 90 -26.01 -3.12 -12.41
N THR A 91 -25.74 -3.86 -11.35
CA THR A 91 -24.88 -3.46 -10.24
C THR A 91 -23.84 -4.55 -9.99
N ALA A 92 -22.57 -4.17 -9.83
CA ALA A 92 -21.48 -5.08 -9.55
C ALA A 92 -20.80 -4.75 -8.21
N ILE A 93 -20.44 -5.79 -7.47
CA ILE A 93 -19.76 -5.74 -6.17
C ILE A 93 -18.80 -6.94 -6.08
N SER A 94 -17.74 -6.84 -5.28
CA SER A 94 -16.74 -7.91 -5.15
C SER A 94 -16.16 -7.99 -3.74
N ASP A 95 -15.52 -9.11 -3.42
CA ASP A 95 -14.66 -9.27 -2.25
C ASP A 95 -15.38 -8.95 -0.92
N ILE A 96 -16.63 -9.43 -0.82
CA ILE A 96 -17.50 -9.27 0.35
C ILE A 96 -16.83 -9.85 1.60
N HIS A 97 -16.14 -10.99 1.46
CA HIS A 97 -15.33 -11.58 2.53
C HIS A 97 -16.07 -11.67 3.88
N GLY A 98 -17.30 -12.19 3.87
CA GLY A 98 -18.13 -12.33 5.07
C GLY A 98 -18.49 -11.04 5.81
N GLN A 99 -18.44 -9.87 5.15
CA GLN A 99 -18.88 -8.58 5.69
C GLN A 99 -20.37 -8.34 5.36
N TYR A 100 -21.22 -9.24 5.85
CA TYR A 100 -22.64 -9.31 5.52
C TYR A 100 -23.41 -8.01 5.80
N GLU A 101 -23.19 -7.39 6.96
CA GLU A 101 -23.91 -6.16 7.33
C GLU A 101 -23.64 -5.02 6.36
N LEU A 102 -22.38 -4.83 5.95
CA LEU A 102 -22.00 -3.82 4.98
C LEU A 102 -22.57 -4.15 3.59
N PHE A 103 -22.55 -5.43 3.21
CA PHE A 103 -23.15 -5.91 1.96
C PHE A 103 -24.65 -5.61 1.90
N VAL A 104 -25.42 -5.98 2.93
CA VAL A 104 -26.85 -5.68 3.06
C VAL A 104 -27.10 -4.18 3.01
N LYS A 105 -26.34 -3.40 3.80
CA LYS A 105 -26.46 -1.94 3.83
C LYS A 105 -26.31 -1.35 2.43
N LEU A 106 -25.30 -1.77 1.67
CA LEU A 106 -25.07 -1.30 0.30
C LEU A 106 -26.24 -1.65 -0.62
N LEU A 107 -26.71 -2.90 -0.58
CA LEU A 107 -27.83 -3.35 -1.42
C LEU A 107 -29.14 -2.61 -1.11
N GLN A 108 -29.47 -2.42 0.17
CA GLN A 108 -30.67 -1.70 0.60
C GLN A 108 -30.63 -0.24 0.22
N THR A 109 -29.49 0.41 0.50
CA THR A 109 -29.28 1.84 0.23
C THR A 109 -29.50 2.20 -1.23
N HIS A 110 -29.17 1.28 -2.15
CA HIS A 110 -29.32 1.50 -3.60
C HIS A 110 -30.52 0.78 -4.22
N GLY A 111 -31.44 0.25 -3.39
CA GLY A 111 -32.69 -0.35 -3.84
C GLY A 111 -32.52 -1.63 -4.66
N ILE A 112 -31.46 -2.41 -4.39
CA ILE A 112 -31.30 -3.75 -4.96
C ILE A 112 -32.11 -4.78 -4.16
N ILE A 113 -32.18 -4.58 -2.84
CA ILE A 113 -33.04 -5.35 -1.94
C ILE A 113 -33.87 -4.41 -1.06
N ASP A 114 -34.99 -4.90 -0.56
CA ASP A 114 -35.85 -4.17 0.39
C ASP A 114 -35.40 -4.35 1.86
N GLU A 115 -36.14 -3.74 2.79
CA GLU A 115 -35.89 -3.84 4.23
C GLU A 115 -36.04 -5.28 4.76
N ALA A 116 -36.86 -6.10 4.09
CA ALA A 116 -37.07 -7.51 4.40
C ALA A 116 -36.08 -8.45 3.66
N LEU A 117 -35.03 -7.88 3.07
CA LEU A 117 -33.97 -8.57 2.33
C LEU A 117 -34.43 -9.29 1.06
N ASN A 118 -35.59 -8.89 0.50
CA ASN A 118 -36.08 -9.43 -0.76
C ASN A 118 -35.57 -8.61 -1.95
N TRP A 119 -35.44 -9.26 -3.09
CA TRP A 119 -35.12 -8.62 -4.36
C TRP A 119 -36.09 -7.49 -4.69
N SER A 120 -35.55 -6.29 -4.93
CA SER A 120 -36.33 -5.09 -5.31
C SER A 120 -35.80 -4.42 -6.59
N TYR A 121 -34.87 -5.08 -7.30
CA TYR A 121 -34.17 -4.50 -8.45
C TYR A 121 -34.85 -4.76 -9.81
N GLY A 122 -36.08 -5.30 -9.82
CA GLY A 122 -36.86 -5.56 -11.04
C GLY A 122 -36.16 -6.54 -11.98
N ASP A 123 -36.05 -6.17 -13.25
CA ASP A 123 -35.33 -6.90 -14.30
C ASP A 123 -33.80 -6.64 -14.31
N GLY A 124 -33.29 -5.89 -13.33
CA GLY A 124 -31.87 -5.58 -13.23
C GLY A 124 -31.00 -6.81 -12.91
N HIS A 125 -29.69 -6.66 -13.13
CA HIS A 125 -28.73 -7.72 -12.82
C HIS A 125 -27.82 -7.31 -11.65
N LEU A 126 -27.62 -8.19 -10.67
CA LEU A 126 -26.60 -8.05 -9.63
C LEU A 126 -25.44 -9.01 -9.93
N ILE A 127 -24.21 -8.50 -10.00
CA ILE A 127 -23.00 -9.30 -10.23
C ILE A 127 -22.13 -9.26 -8.98
N ILE A 128 -21.83 -10.44 -8.44
CA ILE A 128 -20.88 -10.61 -7.32
C ILE A 128 -19.62 -11.22 -7.90
N VAL A 129 -18.56 -10.43 -7.98
CA VAL A 129 -17.32 -10.73 -8.73
C VAL A 129 -16.35 -11.57 -7.86
N GLY A 130 -16.86 -12.58 -7.15
CA GLY A 130 -16.07 -13.52 -6.34
C GLY A 130 -15.73 -13.05 -4.93
N ASP A 131 -15.09 -13.95 -4.18
CA ASP A 131 -14.54 -13.74 -2.83
C ASP A 131 -15.61 -13.34 -1.78
N VAL A 132 -16.64 -14.18 -1.65
CA VAL A 132 -17.63 -14.09 -0.57
C VAL A 132 -17.11 -14.78 0.70
N LEU A 133 -16.35 -15.87 0.53
CA LEU A 133 -15.77 -16.64 1.64
C LEU A 133 -14.57 -15.94 2.31
N ASP A 134 -14.13 -16.48 3.44
CA ASP A 134 -12.97 -16.06 4.24
C ASP A 134 -13.02 -14.66 4.89
N ARG A 135 -12.08 -14.42 5.82
CA ARG A 135 -11.81 -13.19 6.58
C ARG A 135 -12.91 -12.75 7.54
N GLY A 136 -14.08 -12.37 7.04
CA GLY A 136 -15.18 -11.84 7.86
C GLY A 136 -15.95 -12.94 8.61
N PRO A 137 -16.78 -12.56 9.59
CA PRO A 137 -17.47 -13.52 10.44
C PRO A 137 -18.87 -13.91 9.94
N GLN A 138 -19.39 -13.36 8.84
CA GLN A 138 -20.78 -13.58 8.40
C GLN A 138 -20.88 -14.12 6.95
N VAL A 139 -20.02 -15.09 6.63
CA VAL A 139 -19.97 -15.74 5.32
C VAL A 139 -21.25 -16.52 5.00
N ILE A 140 -21.76 -17.31 5.94
CA ILE A 140 -22.89 -18.22 5.68
C ILE A 140 -24.19 -17.43 5.47
N GLU A 141 -24.35 -16.36 6.24
CA GLU A 141 -25.41 -15.37 6.12
C GLU A 141 -25.38 -14.73 4.71
N ALA A 142 -24.20 -14.34 4.22
CA ALA A 142 -24.04 -13.80 2.87
C ALA A 142 -24.38 -14.84 1.78
N LEU A 143 -23.91 -16.08 1.89
CA LEU A 143 -24.20 -17.13 0.90
C LEU A 143 -25.70 -17.43 0.82
N TRP A 144 -26.39 -17.54 1.96
CA TRP A 144 -27.83 -17.77 1.99
C TRP A 144 -28.62 -16.60 1.39
N LEU A 145 -28.26 -15.35 1.73
CA LEU A 145 -28.88 -14.17 1.11
C LEU A 145 -28.71 -14.20 -0.42
N ILE A 146 -27.49 -14.46 -0.92
CA ILE A 146 -27.23 -14.54 -2.35
C ILE A 146 -28.06 -15.63 -3.02
N TYR A 147 -28.17 -16.81 -2.39
CA TYR A 147 -29.00 -17.90 -2.89
C TYR A 147 -30.49 -17.52 -2.98
N HIS A 148 -31.05 -16.86 -1.96
CA HIS A 148 -32.44 -16.41 -1.97
C HIS A 148 -32.68 -15.36 -3.06
N LEU A 149 -31.78 -14.37 -3.17
CA LEU A 149 -31.86 -13.34 -4.20
C LEU A 149 -31.75 -13.92 -5.61
N GLU A 150 -30.95 -14.96 -5.82
CA GLU A 150 -30.86 -15.65 -7.12
C GLU A 150 -32.23 -16.17 -7.59
N GLY A 151 -33.02 -16.77 -6.68
CA GLY A 151 -34.36 -17.25 -6.98
C GLY A 151 -35.36 -16.11 -7.23
N GLN A 152 -35.35 -15.08 -6.39
CA GLN A 152 -36.28 -13.95 -6.47
C GLN A 152 -36.03 -13.06 -7.69
N ALA A 153 -34.77 -12.79 -8.01
CA ALA A 153 -34.38 -12.03 -9.19
C ALA A 153 -34.88 -12.72 -10.46
N LEU A 154 -34.64 -14.04 -10.58
CA LEU A 154 -35.10 -14.81 -11.72
C LEU A 154 -36.62 -14.77 -11.88
N ALA A 155 -37.37 -14.86 -10.78
CA ALA A 155 -38.84 -14.77 -10.81
C ALA A 155 -39.33 -13.37 -11.24
N SER A 156 -38.51 -12.34 -11.03
CA SER A 156 -38.80 -10.94 -11.39
C SER A 156 -38.27 -10.54 -12.78
N GLY A 157 -37.69 -11.48 -13.54
CA GLY A 157 -37.06 -11.23 -14.84
C GLY A 157 -35.63 -10.68 -14.77
N GLY A 158 -35.10 -10.43 -13.57
CA GLY A 158 -33.72 -10.04 -13.33
C GLY A 158 -32.81 -11.24 -13.06
N ARG A 159 -31.56 -10.98 -12.64
CA ARG A 159 -30.61 -12.06 -12.28
C ARG A 159 -29.62 -11.67 -11.19
N VAL A 160 -29.18 -12.67 -10.43
CA VAL A 160 -27.97 -12.60 -9.60
C VAL A 160 -26.90 -13.50 -10.20
N HIS A 161 -25.74 -12.92 -10.48
CA HIS A 161 -24.56 -13.60 -11.01
C HIS A 161 -23.50 -13.68 -9.93
N MET A 162 -23.48 -14.76 -9.15
CA MET A 162 -22.36 -15.05 -8.27
C MET A 162 -21.25 -15.72 -9.09
N LEU A 163 -20.11 -15.05 -9.22
CA LEU A 163 -18.91 -15.63 -9.80
C LEU A 163 -18.06 -16.27 -8.71
N LEU A 164 -17.30 -17.31 -9.05
CA LEU A 164 -16.28 -17.86 -8.16
C LEU A 164 -15.04 -16.96 -8.14
N GLY A 165 -14.53 -16.67 -6.95
CA GLY A 165 -13.24 -16.05 -6.69
C GLY A 165 -12.18 -17.05 -6.25
N ASN A 166 -10.98 -16.57 -5.93
CA ASN A 166 -9.92 -17.48 -5.48
C ASN A 166 -10.19 -18.02 -4.09
N HIS A 167 -10.90 -17.28 -3.22
CA HIS A 167 -11.22 -17.76 -1.87
C HIS A 167 -12.26 -18.90 -1.88
N GLU A 168 -13.24 -18.89 -2.79
CA GLU A 168 -14.12 -20.05 -3.01
C GLU A 168 -13.30 -21.31 -3.36
N LEU A 169 -12.36 -21.17 -4.31
CA LEU A 169 -11.49 -22.27 -4.73
C LEU A 169 -10.57 -22.74 -3.58
N MET A 170 -10.01 -21.80 -2.81
CA MET A 170 -9.13 -22.10 -1.69
C MET A 170 -9.84 -22.87 -0.58
N VAL A 171 -11.01 -22.40 -0.13
CA VAL A 171 -11.76 -23.04 0.95
C VAL A 171 -12.17 -24.45 0.57
N ILE A 172 -12.70 -24.64 -0.65
CA ILE A 172 -13.06 -25.98 -1.16
C ILE A 172 -11.86 -26.93 -1.16
N ASN A 173 -10.67 -26.43 -1.53
CA ASN A 173 -9.42 -27.20 -1.56
C ASN A 173 -8.65 -27.19 -0.23
N ASN A 174 -9.33 -26.86 0.88
CA ASN A 174 -8.78 -26.89 2.24
C ASN A 174 -7.56 -25.98 2.47
N ASN A 175 -7.42 -24.91 1.67
CA ASN A 175 -6.46 -23.84 1.92
C ASN A 175 -7.11 -22.75 2.79
N LEU A 176 -7.03 -22.92 4.10
CA LEU A 176 -7.78 -22.15 5.11
C LEU A 176 -6.98 -21.02 5.77
N GLY A 177 -5.93 -20.51 5.10
CA GLY A 177 -4.99 -19.53 5.69
C GLY A 177 -5.61 -18.17 6.06
N TYR A 178 -6.80 -17.85 5.54
CA TYR A 178 -7.50 -16.57 5.76
C TYR A 178 -8.80 -16.73 6.55
N LEU A 179 -9.02 -17.90 7.14
CA LEU A 179 -10.27 -18.25 7.79
C LEU A 179 -10.48 -17.45 9.09
N ASN A 180 -11.69 -16.93 9.29
CA ASN A 180 -12.06 -16.25 10.54
C ASN A 180 -12.04 -17.23 11.73
N LYS A 181 -11.67 -16.75 12.92
CA LYS A 181 -11.65 -17.54 14.16
C LYS A 181 -13.01 -18.19 14.49
N LYS A 182 -14.13 -17.58 14.09
CA LYS A 182 -15.48 -18.17 14.21
C LYS A 182 -15.54 -19.55 13.57
N TYR A 183 -15.08 -19.69 12.34
CA TYR A 183 -15.15 -20.95 11.59
C TYR A 183 -14.12 -21.98 12.05
N LEU A 184 -13.00 -21.56 12.63
CA LEU A 184 -12.10 -22.46 13.36
C LEU A 184 -12.80 -23.07 14.57
N TYR A 185 -13.61 -22.28 15.28
CA TYR A 185 -14.43 -22.78 16.38
C TYR A 185 -15.51 -23.76 15.87
N THR A 186 -16.25 -23.40 14.82
CA THR A 186 -17.22 -24.31 14.17
C THR A 186 -16.57 -25.63 13.78
N SER A 187 -15.39 -25.58 13.16
CA SER A 187 -14.64 -26.78 12.78
C SER A 187 -14.23 -27.62 13.99
N GLY A 188 -13.73 -26.97 15.05
CA GLY A 188 -13.29 -27.65 16.27
C GLY A 188 -14.43 -28.34 17.02
N ILE A 189 -15.56 -27.67 17.21
CA ILE A 189 -16.69 -28.23 17.97
C ILE A 189 -17.45 -29.31 17.18
N SER A 190 -17.59 -29.15 15.87
CA SER A 190 -18.22 -30.15 15.00
C SER A 190 -17.31 -31.33 14.64
N GLN A 191 -16.00 -31.22 14.93
CA GLN A 191 -14.96 -32.16 14.49
C GLN A 191 -14.91 -32.34 12.96
N ARG A 192 -15.28 -31.30 12.20
CA ARG A 192 -15.25 -31.28 10.74
C ARG A 192 -14.31 -30.18 10.28
N LEU A 193 -13.49 -30.46 9.26
CA LEU A 193 -12.72 -29.40 8.61
C LEU A 193 -13.68 -28.44 7.92
N TYR A 194 -13.36 -27.14 7.93
CA TYR A 194 -14.24 -26.13 7.32
C TYR A 194 -14.56 -26.43 5.84
N SER A 195 -13.58 -26.95 5.10
CA SER A 195 -13.74 -27.38 3.70
C SER A 195 -14.79 -28.48 3.50
N GLN A 196 -15.05 -29.31 4.50
CA GLN A 196 -16.06 -30.38 4.43
C GLN A 196 -17.49 -29.82 4.44
N PHE A 197 -17.72 -28.59 4.89
CA PHE A 197 -19.02 -27.92 4.74
C PHE A 197 -19.31 -27.49 3.29
N PHE A 198 -18.32 -27.60 2.40
CA PHE A 198 -18.39 -27.27 0.99
C PHE A 198 -18.07 -28.47 0.09
N SER A 199 -18.09 -29.70 0.61
CA SER A 199 -17.87 -30.92 -0.19
C SER A 199 -19.04 -31.19 -1.14
N GLN A 200 -18.83 -32.02 -2.17
CA GLN A 200 -19.80 -32.26 -3.25
C GLN A 200 -21.15 -32.86 -2.81
N ASN A 201 -21.23 -33.42 -1.60
CA ASN A 201 -22.48 -33.90 -1.01
C ASN A 201 -23.20 -32.84 -0.16
N THR A 202 -22.65 -31.64 0.02
CA THR A 202 -23.31 -30.54 0.73
C THR A 202 -24.10 -29.64 -0.20
N PHE A 203 -25.06 -28.88 0.34
CA PHE A 203 -25.81 -27.88 -0.42
C PHE A 203 -24.88 -26.83 -1.02
N PHE A 204 -24.02 -26.20 -0.20
CA PHE A 204 -23.10 -25.18 -0.70
C PHE A 204 -22.07 -25.73 -1.67
N GLY A 205 -21.57 -26.95 -1.47
CA GLY A 205 -20.67 -27.56 -2.45
C GLY A 205 -21.34 -27.74 -3.82
N LYS A 206 -22.54 -28.31 -3.86
CA LYS A 206 -23.31 -28.44 -5.11
C LYS A 206 -23.68 -27.08 -5.72
N TRP A 207 -24.07 -26.11 -4.90
CA TRP A 207 -24.45 -24.78 -5.36
C TRP A 207 -23.27 -23.98 -5.91
N LEU A 208 -22.13 -23.96 -5.22
CA LEU A 208 -20.90 -23.31 -5.70
C LEU A 208 -20.36 -23.98 -6.98
N SER A 209 -20.48 -25.30 -7.10
CA SER A 209 -20.12 -26.03 -8.33
C SER A 209 -20.91 -25.59 -9.56
N SER A 210 -22.13 -25.04 -9.35
CA SER A 210 -22.93 -24.51 -10.46
C SER A 210 -22.48 -23.13 -10.93
N LYS A 211 -21.63 -22.42 -10.18
CA LYS A 211 -21.33 -21.00 -10.45
C LYS A 211 -20.26 -20.83 -11.53
N PRO A 212 -20.39 -19.81 -12.39
CA PRO A 212 -19.38 -19.49 -13.39
C PRO A 212 -18.18 -18.77 -12.74
N ILE A 213 -17.04 -18.75 -13.43
CA ILE A 213 -15.92 -17.84 -13.13
C ILE A 213 -16.00 -16.54 -13.95
N THR A 214 -16.73 -16.56 -15.07
CA THR A 214 -16.85 -15.40 -15.95
C THR A 214 -18.20 -15.36 -16.67
N VAL A 215 -18.74 -14.15 -16.83
CA VAL A 215 -19.97 -13.86 -17.57
C VAL A 215 -19.80 -12.55 -18.32
N SER A 216 -20.60 -12.34 -19.38
CA SER A 216 -20.68 -11.04 -20.03
C SER A 216 -22.09 -10.47 -19.97
N ILE A 217 -22.17 -9.18 -19.64
CA ILE A 217 -23.39 -8.37 -19.64
C ILE A 217 -23.18 -7.21 -20.60
N ASN A 218 -23.89 -7.21 -21.73
CA ASN A 218 -23.66 -6.34 -22.87
C ASN A 218 -22.17 -6.42 -23.30
N ASP A 219 -21.52 -5.27 -23.46
CA ASP A 219 -20.11 -5.14 -23.81
C ASP A 219 -19.13 -5.35 -22.63
N ASN A 220 -19.59 -5.82 -21.47
CA ASN A 220 -18.80 -5.89 -20.24
C ASN A 220 -18.56 -7.33 -19.81
N LEU A 221 -17.30 -7.72 -19.70
CA LEU A 221 -16.86 -9.03 -19.22
C LEU A 221 -16.54 -8.95 -17.73
N PHE A 222 -17.03 -9.90 -16.94
CA PHE A 222 -16.77 -9.98 -15.50
C PHE A 222 -15.94 -11.22 -15.18
N VAL A 223 -14.94 -11.07 -14.32
CA VAL A 223 -14.09 -12.17 -13.83
C VAL A 223 -13.40 -11.72 -12.54
N HIS A 224 -13.13 -12.61 -11.60
CA HIS A 224 -12.60 -12.22 -10.29
C HIS A 224 -11.23 -11.51 -10.34
N GLY A 225 -10.17 -12.17 -10.86
CA GLY A 225 -8.83 -11.58 -10.94
C GLY A 225 -8.57 -10.87 -12.27
N GLY A 226 -8.75 -11.59 -13.38
CA GLY A 226 -8.50 -11.07 -14.72
C GLY A 226 -7.93 -12.11 -15.66
N PHE A 227 -7.95 -11.84 -16.95
CA PHE A 227 -7.32 -12.68 -17.95
C PHE A 227 -5.88 -12.21 -18.19
N SER A 228 -4.90 -13.11 -18.04
CA SER A 228 -3.51 -12.81 -18.38
C SER A 228 -3.25 -12.97 -19.88
N PRO A 229 -2.19 -12.35 -20.44
CA PRO A 229 -1.77 -12.61 -21.82
C PRO A 229 -1.43 -14.09 -22.10
N ARG A 230 -1.15 -14.89 -21.06
CA ARG A 230 -0.88 -16.33 -21.22
C ARG A 230 -2.16 -17.11 -21.49
N ILE A 231 -3.29 -16.72 -20.89
CA ILE A 231 -4.59 -17.36 -21.12
C ILE A 231 -5.04 -17.20 -22.58
N GLN A 232 -4.73 -16.08 -23.23
CA GLN A 232 -5.05 -15.88 -24.65
C GLN A 232 -4.46 -16.98 -25.54
N LYS A 233 -3.32 -17.57 -25.17
CA LYS A 233 -2.66 -18.64 -25.93
C LYS A 233 -3.40 -19.97 -25.85
N LEU A 234 -4.31 -20.13 -24.88
CA LEU A 234 -5.12 -21.34 -24.74
C LEU A 234 -6.30 -21.37 -25.72
N ASN A 235 -6.66 -20.23 -26.33
CA ASN A 235 -7.78 -20.09 -27.28
C ASN A 235 -9.12 -20.63 -26.74
N LEU A 236 -9.35 -20.56 -25.43
CA LEU A 236 -10.58 -21.02 -24.79
C LEU A 236 -11.65 -19.92 -24.84
N ASN A 237 -12.88 -20.30 -25.20
CA ASN A 237 -14.05 -19.44 -25.07
C ASN A 237 -14.61 -19.44 -23.63
N MET A 238 -15.59 -18.57 -23.35
CA MET A 238 -16.16 -18.45 -22.00
C MET A 238 -16.84 -19.74 -21.51
N ALA A 239 -17.56 -20.45 -22.39
CA ALA A 239 -18.23 -21.69 -22.01
C ALA A 239 -17.22 -22.79 -21.66
N GLU A 240 -16.13 -22.90 -22.40
CA GLU A 240 -15.03 -23.83 -22.12
C GLU A 240 -14.33 -23.46 -20.80
N LEU A 241 -14.03 -22.17 -20.58
CA LEU A 241 -13.42 -21.70 -19.33
C LEU A 241 -14.30 -22.02 -18.11
N ASN A 242 -15.58 -21.65 -18.15
CA ASN A 242 -16.52 -21.97 -17.07
C ASN A 242 -16.64 -23.48 -16.86
N GLY A 243 -16.77 -24.25 -17.96
CA GLY A 243 -16.89 -25.70 -17.90
C GLY A 243 -15.66 -26.40 -17.30
N ILE A 244 -14.45 -25.90 -17.58
CA ILE A 244 -13.22 -26.42 -16.96
C ILE A 244 -13.25 -26.19 -15.44
N PHE A 245 -13.61 -24.98 -15.00
CA PHE A 245 -13.65 -24.68 -13.57
C PHE A 245 -14.69 -25.54 -12.83
N GLN A 246 -15.91 -25.61 -13.37
CA GLN A 246 -17.03 -26.34 -12.77
C GLN A 246 -16.79 -27.85 -12.72
N ASN A 247 -16.23 -28.44 -13.78
CA ASN A 247 -16.20 -29.90 -13.93
C ASN A 247 -14.83 -30.54 -13.68
N ARG A 248 -13.74 -29.77 -13.75
CA ARG A 248 -12.36 -30.33 -13.76
C ARG A 248 -11.39 -29.70 -12.76
N LEU A 249 -11.72 -28.56 -12.16
CA LEU A 249 -10.75 -27.80 -11.36
C LEU A 249 -11.21 -27.62 -9.91
N LEU A 250 -12.50 -27.34 -9.67
CA LEU A 250 -12.99 -26.94 -8.34
C LEU A 250 -12.65 -27.94 -7.21
N TYR A 251 -12.74 -29.24 -7.49
CA TYR A 251 -12.47 -30.33 -6.53
C TYR A 251 -11.29 -31.23 -6.97
N GLU A 252 -10.48 -30.79 -7.92
CA GLU A 252 -9.38 -31.60 -8.43
C GLU A 252 -8.18 -31.55 -7.48
N GLN A 253 -7.46 -32.67 -7.39
CA GLN A 253 -6.27 -32.73 -6.55
C GLN A 253 -5.14 -31.89 -7.14
N ARG A 254 -4.45 -31.16 -6.27
CA ARG A 254 -3.35 -30.27 -6.64
C ARG A 254 -2.30 -30.94 -7.54
N ALA A 255 -1.93 -32.19 -7.26
CA ALA A 255 -0.95 -32.93 -8.06
C ALA A 255 -1.42 -33.14 -9.53
N ASN A 256 -2.72 -33.40 -9.74
CA ASN A 256 -3.31 -33.56 -11.07
C ASN A 256 -3.40 -32.21 -11.80
N ILE A 257 -3.77 -31.15 -11.07
CA ILE A 257 -3.75 -29.77 -11.60
C ILE A 257 -2.34 -29.39 -12.04
N GLU A 258 -1.32 -29.70 -11.22
CA GLU A 258 0.06 -29.36 -11.52
C GLU A 258 0.61 -30.13 -12.73
N ALA A 259 0.14 -31.37 -12.95
CA ALA A 259 0.52 -32.23 -14.07
C ALA A 259 -0.17 -31.85 -15.41
N ASP A 260 -1.39 -31.29 -15.38
CA ASP A 260 -2.09 -30.81 -16.58
C ASP A 260 -1.73 -29.34 -16.86
N SER A 261 -1.06 -29.09 -17.98
CA SER A 261 -0.60 -27.74 -18.34
C SER A 261 -1.70 -26.68 -18.46
N VAL A 262 -2.93 -27.08 -18.86
CA VAL A 262 -4.07 -26.17 -18.98
C VAL A 262 -4.63 -25.87 -17.59
N LEU A 263 -4.85 -26.90 -16.76
CA LEU A 263 -5.34 -26.71 -15.40
C LEU A 263 -4.35 -25.89 -14.57
N ASN A 264 -3.05 -26.18 -14.66
CA ASN A 264 -1.99 -25.43 -14.00
C ASN A 264 -2.04 -23.94 -14.36
N MET A 265 -2.14 -23.60 -15.66
CA MET A 265 -2.22 -22.22 -16.12
C MET A 265 -3.46 -21.48 -15.57
N LEU A 266 -4.60 -22.17 -15.49
CA LEU A 266 -5.86 -21.60 -15.03
C LEU A 266 -5.93 -21.49 -13.49
N TYR A 267 -5.28 -22.39 -12.76
CA TYR A 267 -5.39 -22.47 -11.29
C TYR A 267 -4.52 -21.46 -10.54
N PHE A 268 -3.30 -21.15 -11.02
CA PHE A 268 -2.31 -20.36 -10.27
C PHE A 268 -2.33 -18.85 -10.62
N GLU A 269 -1.28 -18.12 -10.22
CA GLU A 269 -1.18 -16.63 -10.26
C GLU A 269 -1.47 -15.96 -11.61
N ASN A 270 -1.31 -16.68 -12.73
CA ASN A 270 -1.61 -16.15 -14.07
C ASN A 270 -3.02 -16.52 -14.56
N GLY A 271 -3.78 -17.24 -13.73
CA GLY A 271 -5.13 -17.72 -13.99
C GLY A 271 -6.22 -16.68 -13.74
N PRO A 272 -7.46 -16.93 -14.22
CA PRO A 272 -8.58 -16.00 -14.13
C PRO A 272 -8.90 -15.49 -12.74
N LEU A 273 -8.69 -16.32 -11.72
CA LEU A 273 -9.04 -16.03 -10.33
C LEU A 273 -7.92 -15.33 -9.55
N TRP A 274 -6.71 -15.23 -10.09
CA TRP A 274 -5.54 -14.74 -9.35
C TRP A 274 -4.79 -13.61 -10.05
N TYR A 275 -5.04 -13.38 -11.34
CA TYR A 275 -4.23 -12.46 -12.11
C TYR A 275 -4.42 -11.01 -11.65
N ARG A 276 -3.37 -10.40 -11.11
CA ARG A 276 -3.39 -8.99 -10.63
C ARG A 276 -2.82 -7.98 -11.62
N GLY A 277 -2.40 -8.43 -12.80
CA GLY A 277 -1.60 -7.58 -13.70
C GLY A 277 -2.28 -6.30 -14.15
N TYR A 278 -3.61 -6.25 -14.18
CA TYR A 278 -4.37 -5.04 -14.56
C TYR A 278 -4.11 -3.85 -13.63
N ALA A 279 -3.90 -4.11 -12.33
CA ALA A 279 -3.61 -3.08 -11.33
C ALA A 279 -2.16 -2.57 -11.39
N PHE A 280 -1.31 -3.18 -12.23
CA PHE A 280 0.13 -2.91 -12.29
C PHE A 280 0.56 -2.47 -13.71
N PRO A 281 0.71 -1.16 -13.98
CA PRO A 281 1.11 -0.62 -15.29
C PRO A 281 2.45 -1.11 -15.85
N SER A 282 3.33 -1.65 -15.00
CA SER A 282 4.58 -2.29 -15.44
C SER A 282 4.35 -3.67 -16.09
N ALA A 283 3.24 -4.33 -15.76
CA ALA A 283 2.86 -5.65 -16.23
C ALA A 283 1.71 -5.62 -17.25
N PHE A 284 0.98 -4.51 -17.37
CA PHE A 284 -0.18 -4.39 -18.26
C PHE A 284 -0.34 -2.96 -18.76
N ASP A 285 -0.67 -2.79 -20.04
CA ASP A 285 -0.83 -1.49 -20.70
C ASP A 285 -2.11 -1.45 -21.56
N LYS A 286 -2.39 -0.28 -22.15
CA LYS A 286 -3.57 -0.05 -22.98
C LYS A 286 -3.64 -0.97 -24.21
N ASP A 287 -2.50 -1.33 -24.79
CA ASP A 287 -2.45 -2.20 -25.96
C ASP A 287 -2.75 -3.65 -25.59
N ARG A 288 -2.25 -4.13 -24.45
CA ARG A 288 -2.61 -5.43 -23.87
C ARG A 288 -4.07 -5.47 -23.46
N ALA A 289 -4.62 -4.39 -22.90
CA ALA A 289 -6.04 -4.25 -22.61
C ALA A 289 -6.88 -4.41 -23.88
N LYS A 290 -6.50 -3.73 -24.97
CA LYS A 290 -7.17 -3.86 -26.27
C LYS A 290 -7.05 -5.29 -26.84
N SER A 291 -5.85 -5.87 -26.79
CA SER A 291 -5.61 -7.23 -27.28
C SER A 291 -6.50 -8.26 -26.59
N ILE A 292 -6.63 -8.17 -25.26
CA ILE A 292 -7.42 -9.14 -24.51
C ILE A 292 -8.92 -8.96 -24.70
N LEU A 293 -9.37 -7.72 -24.77
CA LEU A 293 -10.76 -7.38 -25.06
C LEU A 293 -11.19 -7.89 -26.43
N ASN A 294 -10.29 -7.82 -27.42
CA ASN A 294 -10.53 -8.38 -28.75
C ASN A 294 -10.68 -9.91 -28.72
N THR A 295 -9.92 -10.63 -27.87
CA THR A 295 -10.06 -12.10 -27.72
C THR A 295 -11.47 -12.51 -27.32
N PHE A 296 -12.11 -11.71 -26.45
CA PHE A 296 -13.47 -11.98 -25.98
C PHE A 296 -14.56 -11.21 -26.74
N ASN A 297 -14.18 -10.37 -27.69
CA ASN A 297 -15.07 -9.45 -28.39
C ASN A 297 -15.94 -8.59 -27.44
N LYS A 298 -15.31 -8.03 -26.40
CA LYS A 298 -15.97 -7.13 -25.43
C LYS A 298 -15.26 -5.77 -25.38
N LYS A 299 -15.88 -4.75 -24.80
CA LYS A 299 -15.26 -3.41 -24.67
C LYS A 299 -14.62 -3.18 -23.31
N ARG A 300 -15.04 -3.93 -22.28
CA ARG A 300 -14.56 -3.73 -20.90
C ARG A 300 -14.39 -5.06 -20.16
N ILE A 301 -13.41 -5.12 -19.26
CA ILE A 301 -13.27 -6.16 -18.25
C ILE A 301 -13.42 -5.54 -16.87
N ILE A 302 -14.29 -6.10 -16.05
CA ILE A 302 -14.61 -5.65 -14.70
C ILE A 302 -14.15 -6.74 -13.74
N VAL A 303 -13.27 -6.39 -12.79
CA VAL A 303 -12.59 -7.35 -11.92
C VAL A 303 -12.56 -6.93 -10.45
N GLY A 304 -12.54 -7.91 -9.55
CA GLY A 304 -12.32 -7.74 -8.12
C GLY A 304 -10.86 -7.97 -7.71
N HIS A 305 -10.67 -8.77 -6.65
CA HIS A 305 -9.42 -9.42 -6.20
C HIS A 305 -8.30 -8.49 -5.69
N THR A 306 -8.06 -7.38 -6.39
CA THR A 306 -7.03 -6.40 -6.07
C THR A 306 -7.67 -5.19 -5.45
N SER A 307 -7.71 -5.21 -4.13
CA SER A 307 -8.40 -4.20 -3.33
C SER A 307 -7.85 -2.81 -3.56
N MET A 308 -8.80 -1.92 -3.84
CA MET A 308 -8.62 -0.49 -3.99
C MET A 308 -9.45 0.22 -2.91
N PRO A 309 -9.16 1.49 -2.60
CA PRO A 309 -9.97 2.29 -1.66
C PRO A 309 -11.36 2.62 -2.22
N GLU A 310 -11.42 2.72 -3.54
CA GLU A 310 -12.60 3.06 -4.32
C GLU A 310 -12.51 2.33 -5.65
N ILE A 311 -13.63 2.18 -6.33
CA ILE A 311 -13.71 1.61 -7.67
C ILE A 311 -12.90 2.47 -8.64
N LYS A 312 -12.01 1.83 -9.41
CA LYS A 312 -11.10 2.51 -10.34
C LYS A 312 -11.38 2.12 -11.77
N SER A 313 -11.38 3.12 -12.66
CA SER A 313 -11.34 2.90 -14.11
C SER A 313 -9.95 3.14 -14.67
N LEU A 314 -9.47 2.19 -15.47
CA LEU A 314 -8.19 2.24 -16.16
C LEU A 314 -8.37 2.21 -17.69
N TYR A 315 -7.40 2.80 -18.39
CA TYR A 315 -7.26 2.73 -19.85
C TYR A 315 -8.51 3.18 -20.63
N GLY A 316 -9.19 4.24 -20.19
CA GLY A 316 -10.41 4.75 -20.82
C GLY A 316 -11.60 3.81 -20.63
N ASN A 317 -11.88 3.42 -19.39
CA ASN A 317 -12.94 2.47 -18.98
C ASN A 317 -12.79 1.04 -19.54
N ARG A 318 -11.65 0.68 -20.15
CA ARG A 318 -11.43 -0.67 -20.68
C ARG A 318 -11.27 -1.71 -19.57
N ILE A 319 -10.71 -1.31 -18.43
CA ILE A 319 -10.61 -2.15 -17.25
C ILE A 319 -11.19 -1.39 -16.07
N ILE A 320 -12.06 -2.03 -15.28
CA ILE A 320 -12.64 -1.44 -14.07
C ILE A 320 -12.36 -2.38 -12.89
N LEU A 321 -11.72 -1.85 -11.85
CA LEU A 321 -11.43 -2.58 -10.61
C LEU A 321 -12.54 -2.25 -9.60
N VAL A 322 -13.31 -3.26 -9.18
CA VAL A 322 -14.51 -3.10 -8.35
C VAL A 322 -14.35 -3.59 -6.91
N ASP A 323 -13.21 -4.20 -6.55
CA ASP A 323 -12.89 -4.47 -5.14
C ASP A 323 -12.52 -3.14 -4.45
N SER A 324 -13.48 -2.57 -3.71
CA SER A 324 -13.33 -1.34 -2.93
C SER A 324 -12.96 -1.59 -1.46
N SER A 325 -12.29 -2.71 -1.15
CA SER A 325 -11.84 -3.08 0.20
C SER A 325 -12.96 -3.34 1.23
N ILE A 326 -14.12 -3.82 0.78
CA ILE A 326 -15.28 -4.17 1.63
C ILE A 326 -14.88 -5.10 2.78
N LYS A 327 -13.94 -6.02 2.53
CA LYS A 327 -13.36 -6.97 3.49
C LYS A 327 -12.97 -6.42 4.87
N PHE A 328 -12.71 -5.12 5.00
CA PHE A 328 -12.40 -4.48 6.29
C PHE A 328 -13.63 -4.09 7.12
N GLY A 329 -14.84 -4.19 6.55
CA GLY A 329 -16.12 -3.96 7.24
C GLY A 329 -16.39 -2.49 7.59
N LYS A 330 -15.67 -1.54 7.00
CA LYS A 330 -15.80 -0.10 7.30
C LYS A 330 -16.63 0.64 6.25
N GLU A 331 -16.16 0.61 5.01
CA GLU A 331 -16.74 1.32 3.87
C GLU A 331 -16.67 0.43 2.62
N GLY A 332 -17.46 0.78 1.61
CA GLY A 332 -17.55 0.03 0.36
C GLY A 332 -18.31 0.80 -0.71
N GLU A 333 -18.06 0.42 -1.96
CA GLU A 333 -18.70 0.96 -3.15
C GLU A 333 -19.23 -0.19 -4.03
N MET A 334 -20.29 0.08 -4.78
CA MET A 334 -20.75 -0.77 -5.87
C MET A 334 -20.62 -0.04 -7.20
N LEU A 335 -20.34 -0.77 -8.28
CA LEU A 335 -20.37 -0.24 -9.63
C LEU A 335 -21.77 -0.40 -10.18
N GLN A 336 -22.52 0.68 -10.34
CA GLN A 336 -23.82 0.67 -10.98
C GLN A 336 -23.70 1.11 -12.44
N TYR A 337 -24.41 0.41 -13.32
CA TYR A 337 -24.57 0.77 -14.73
C TYR A 337 -26.05 0.98 -15.02
N GLU A 338 -26.38 2.14 -15.57
CA GLU A 338 -27.73 2.54 -15.95
C GLU A 338 -27.64 3.58 -17.07
N ASP A 339 -28.50 3.47 -18.08
CA ASP A 339 -28.58 4.39 -19.23
C ASP A 339 -27.24 4.65 -19.96
N GLY A 340 -26.34 3.66 -19.97
CA GLY A 340 -25.04 3.78 -20.63
C GLY A 340 -23.92 4.38 -19.76
N HIS A 341 -24.22 4.80 -18.53
CA HIS A 341 -23.28 5.43 -17.62
C HIS A 341 -22.84 4.48 -16.50
N PHE A 342 -21.62 4.67 -16.01
CA PHE A 342 -21.11 3.99 -14.83
C PHE A 342 -21.09 4.95 -13.64
N LEU A 343 -21.65 4.50 -12.51
CA LEU A 343 -21.73 5.23 -11.27
C LEU A 343 -21.08 4.42 -10.14
N LYS A 344 -20.32 5.08 -9.27
CA LYS A 344 -19.90 4.55 -7.98
C LYS A 344 -20.99 4.83 -6.97
N ALA A 345 -21.59 3.77 -6.45
CA ALA A 345 -22.67 3.78 -5.48
C ALA A 345 -22.09 3.55 -4.08
N HIS A 346 -22.15 4.56 -3.21
CA HIS A 346 -21.52 4.57 -1.89
C HIS A 346 -22.47 4.10 -0.78
N SER A 347 -21.93 3.64 0.36
CA SER A 347 -22.73 3.19 1.51
C SER A 347 -23.52 4.30 2.23
N ASP A 348 -23.30 5.57 1.89
CA ASP A 348 -24.05 6.73 2.39
C ASP A 348 -25.23 7.12 1.47
N GLY A 349 -25.44 6.38 0.37
CA GLY A 349 -26.49 6.63 -0.62
C GLY A 349 -26.08 7.57 -1.75
N THR A 350 -24.89 8.18 -1.68
CA THR A 350 -24.41 9.03 -2.77
C THR A 350 -24.02 8.18 -3.98
N LYS A 351 -24.23 8.74 -5.18
CA LYS A 351 -23.76 8.19 -6.46
C LYS A 351 -22.85 9.20 -7.13
N LYS A 352 -21.71 8.77 -7.67
CA LYS A 352 -20.78 9.61 -8.41
C LYS A 352 -20.43 8.96 -9.74
N GLU A 353 -20.32 9.75 -10.80
CA GLU A 353 -19.91 9.21 -12.10
C GLU A 353 -18.48 8.63 -12.04
N LEU A 354 -18.28 7.48 -12.68
CA LEU A 354 -16.98 6.85 -12.77
C LEU A 354 -16.11 7.59 -13.78
N VAL A 355 -15.14 8.36 -13.28
CA VAL A 355 -14.16 9.08 -14.11
C VAL A 355 -12.96 8.17 -14.43
N SER A 356 -12.50 8.18 -15.68
CA SER A 356 -11.34 7.38 -16.07
C SER A 356 -10.03 8.02 -15.61
N GLN A 357 -9.06 7.21 -15.19
CA GLN A 357 -7.75 7.73 -14.77
C GLN A 357 -6.94 8.39 -15.89
N GLU A 358 -7.22 8.10 -17.17
CA GLU A 358 -6.58 8.82 -18.29
C GLU A 358 -6.84 10.34 -18.23
N ASP A 359 -7.87 10.78 -17.50
CA ASP A 359 -8.26 12.18 -17.35
C ASP A 359 -7.53 12.91 -16.20
N LYS A 360 -6.76 12.20 -15.35
CA LYS A 360 -5.97 12.80 -14.26
C LYS A 360 -4.48 12.85 -14.60
N ILE A 361 -4.04 13.93 -15.23
CA ILE A 361 -2.61 14.26 -15.35
C ILE A 361 -2.13 14.79 -13.98
N HIS A 362 -1.28 14.03 -13.27
CA HIS A 362 -0.58 14.57 -12.11
C HIS A 362 0.47 15.59 -12.57
N LYS A 363 0.17 16.90 -12.43
CA LYS A 363 1.15 17.96 -12.75
C LYS A 363 2.40 17.95 -11.86
N GLN A 364 2.46 17.10 -10.83
CA GLN A 364 3.52 17.05 -9.82
C GLN A 364 4.38 15.78 -9.96
N SER A 365 5.60 15.82 -9.42
CA SER A 365 6.52 14.68 -9.43
C SER A 365 6.16 13.64 -8.35
N ILE A 366 6.64 12.40 -8.49
CA ILE A 366 6.45 11.36 -7.46
C ILE A 366 7.04 11.77 -6.10
N PHE A 367 8.17 12.48 -6.09
CA PHE A 367 8.74 13.02 -4.87
C PHE A 367 7.80 14.02 -4.19
N SER A 368 7.20 14.94 -4.96
CA SER A 368 6.25 15.93 -4.43
C SER A 368 5.02 15.26 -3.81
N THR A 369 4.56 14.15 -4.39
CA THR A 369 3.45 13.35 -3.87
C THR A 369 3.81 12.75 -2.51
N ILE A 370 4.97 12.09 -2.42
CA ILE A 370 5.50 11.52 -1.18
C ILE A 370 5.77 12.59 -0.11
N TYR A 371 6.26 13.77 -0.52
CA TYR A 371 6.56 14.87 0.40
C TYR A 371 5.30 15.41 1.08
N ASN A 372 4.20 15.52 0.33
CA ASN A 372 2.92 16.03 0.81
C ASN A 372 2.10 14.98 1.59
N ASP A 373 2.47 13.70 1.51
CA ASP A 373 1.87 12.63 2.33
C ASP A 373 2.19 12.86 3.81
N PRO A 374 1.21 12.86 4.74
CA PRO A 374 1.49 13.03 6.16
C PRO A 374 2.40 11.94 6.74
N GLU A 375 2.20 10.67 6.36
CA GLU A 375 2.89 9.51 6.92
C GLU A 375 3.33 8.52 5.81
N PRO A 376 4.25 8.93 4.92
CA PRO A 376 4.59 8.13 3.77
C PRO A 376 5.25 6.82 4.20
N THR A 377 4.68 5.70 3.72
CA THR A 377 5.25 4.37 3.89
C THR A 377 5.68 3.81 2.53
N LEU A 378 6.97 3.52 2.41
CA LEU A 378 7.60 2.94 1.23
C LEU A 378 8.03 1.51 1.54
N ARG A 379 7.53 0.53 0.79
CA ARG A 379 7.93 -0.87 0.91
C ARG A 379 8.80 -1.27 -0.27
N LEU A 380 10.06 -1.59 0.00
CA LEU A 380 11.09 -1.95 -0.97
C LEU A 380 11.29 -3.47 -0.96
N ALA A 381 10.77 -4.14 -1.98
CA ALA A 381 11.08 -5.55 -2.23
C ALA A 381 12.41 -5.64 -3.00
N THR A 382 13.49 -5.99 -2.28
CA THR A 382 14.85 -5.99 -2.80
C THR A 382 15.78 -6.90 -1.99
N ASP A 383 16.76 -7.52 -2.67
CA ASP A 383 17.94 -8.09 -2.00
C ASP A 383 18.87 -6.96 -1.55
N ILE A 384 18.64 -6.48 -0.33
CA ILE A 384 19.37 -5.36 0.24
C ILE A 384 20.86 -5.64 0.43
N LYS A 385 21.25 -6.90 0.64
CA LYS A 385 22.67 -7.27 0.75
C LYS A 385 23.38 -7.08 -0.58
N THR A 386 22.74 -7.48 -1.67
CA THR A 386 23.29 -7.29 -3.02
C THR A 386 23.39 -5.80 -3.37
N VAL A 387 22.38 -4.99 -3.00
CA VAL A 387 22.43 -3.53 -3.14
C VAL A 387 23.64 -2.93 -2.40
N TYR A 388 23.91 -3.36 -1.17
CA TYR A 388 25.05 -2.86 -0.40
C TYR A 388 26.39 -3.37 -0.93
N LYS A 389 26.46 -4.61 -1.41
CA LYS A 389 27.69 -5.20 -1.97
C LYS A 389 28.12 -4.56 -3.29
N THR A 390 27.15 -4.24 -4.16
CA THR A 390 27.41 -3.61 -5.47
C THR A 390 27.74 -2.12 -5.38
N GLY A 391 27.37 -1.47 -4.28
CA GLY A 391 27.76 -0.09 -4.01
C GLY A 391 27.17 0.90 -5.02
N GLU A 392 28.03 1.76 -5.59
CA GLU A 392 27.62 2.80 -6.54
C GLU A 392 27.71 2.37 -8.01
N GLU A 393 28.30 1.20 -8.29
CA GLU A 393 28.66 0.78 -9.64
C GLU A 393 27.44 0.41 -10.49
N LYS A 394 26.42 -0.21 -9.86
CA LYS A 394 25.25 -0.73 -10.58
C LYS A 394 23.97 -0.53 -9.78
N TYR A 395 22.89 -0.26 -10.51
CA TYR A 395 21.55 -0.32 -9.96
C TYR A 395 21.06 -1.77 -9.94
N THR A 396 20.55 -2.21 -8.79
CA THR A 396 19.78 -3.44 -8.65
C THR A 396 18.33 -3.14 -8.99
N GLU A 397 17.74 -3.86 -9.94
CA GLU A 397 16.30 -3.73 -10.23
C GLU A 397 15.50 -4.28 -9.04
N SER A 398 14.49 -3.54 -8.62
CA SER A 398 13.71 -3.82 -7.43
C SER A 398 12.31 -3.25 -7.59
N LEU A 399 11.41 -3.63 -6.69
CA LEU A 399 10.04 -3.14 -6.69
C LEU A 399 9.83 -2.23 -5.48
N LEU A 400 9.39 -1.01 -5.74
CA LEU A 400 8.93 -0.09 -4.70
C LEU A 400 7.41 -0.10 -4.70
N TYR A 401 6.83 -0.38 -3.54
CA TYR A 401 5.43 -0.12 -3.25
C TYR A 401 5.31 1.16 -2.42
N TYR A 402 4.40 2.03 -2.82
CA TYR A 402 4.07 3.25 -2.12
C TYR A 402 2.56 3.34 -1.98
N PHE A 403 2.07 3.40 -0.75
CA PHE A 403 0.64 3.52 -0.47
C PHE A 403 0.30 4.99 -0.29
N HIS A 404 -0.54 5.55 -1.17
CA HIS A 404 -0.94 6.96 -1.11
C HIS A 404 -2.37 7.16 -1.57
N GLU A 405 -3.15 7.95 -0.82
CA GLU A 405 -4.61 8.10 -1.01
C GLU A 405 -5.32 6.73 -1.11
N GLY A 406 -4.81 5.78 -0.32
CA GLY A 406 -5.22 4.37 -0.30
C GLY A 406 -4.84 3.55 -1.55
N PHE A 407 -4.24 4.13 -2.58
CA PHE A 407 -3.81 3.39 -3.76
C PHE A 407 -2.41 2.80 -3.55
N PRO A 408 -2.19 1.49 -3.81
CA PRO A 408 -0.86 0.90 -3.85
C PRO A 408 -0.20 1.22 -5.19
N TYR A 409 0.66 2.23 -5.23
CA TYR A 409 1.54 2.43 -6.37
C TYR A 409 2.66 1.39 -6.32
N SER A 410 2.91 0.69 -7.44
CA SER A 410 4.10 -0.14 -7.61
C SER A 410 4.95 0.38 -8.75
N PHE A 411 6.25 0.54 -8.48
CA PHE A 411 7.22 1.06 -9.45
C PHE A 411 8.40 0.12 -9.53
N ASN A 412 8.78 -0.24 -10.76
CA ASN A 412 10.10 -0.82 -10.97
C ASN A 412 11.14 0.29 -10.79
N VAL A 413 12.01 0.11 -9.82
CA VAL A 413 13.05 1.06 -9.46
C VAL A 413 14.40 0.39 -9.49
N GLY A 414 15.38 1.09 -10.04
CA GLY A 414 16.78 0.78 -9.76
C GLY A 414 17.12 1.30 -8.37
N ILE A 415 17.69 0.45 -7.51
CA ILE A 415 18.22 0.83 -6.20
C ILE A 415 19.73 0.61 -6.19
N ARG A 416 20.48 1.58 -5.65
CA ARG A 416 21.91 1.41 -5.35
C ARG A 416 22.25 2.05 -4.02
N SER A 417 23.32 1.58 -3.38
CA SER A 417 23.86 2.26 -2.20
C SER A 417 24.54 3.57 -2.60
N SER A 418 24.53 4.58 -1.72
CA SER A 418 25.12 5.89 -1.98
C SER A 418 25.83 6.43 -0.74
N GLY A 419 26.87 7.24 -0.98
CA GLY A 419 27.63 7.93 0.07
C GLY A 419 29.00 7.29 0.30
N ASN A 420 30.06 8.11 0.30
CA ASN A 420 31.42 7.59 0.33
C ASN A 420 31.81 7.05 1.71
N MET A 421 31.61 7.84 2.76
CA MET A 421 31.95 7.44 4.13
C MET A 421 30.95 6.45 4.70
N ARG A 422 29.65 6.74 4.57
CA ARG A 422 28.59 5.93 5.16
C ARG A 422 28.55 4.49 4.63
N ARG A 423 28.98 4.23 3.39
CA ARG A 423 29.14 2.85 2.88
C ARG A 423 30.22 2.04 3.60
N GLN A 424 31.23 2.69 4.13
CA GLN A 424 32.36 2.04 4.80
C GLN A 424 32.08 1.81 6.28
N ILE A 425 31.25 2.66 6.90
CA ILE A 425 31.06 2.70 8.36
C ILE A 425 29.66 2.27 8.80
N CYS A 426 28.61 2.57 8.01
CA CYS A 426 27.23 2.31 8.41
C CYS A 426 26.80 0.88 8.07
N THR A 427 25.98 0.29 8.93
CA THR A 427 25.29 -0.96 8.63
C THR A 427 24.12 -0.75 7.66
N LEU A 428 23.58 0.47 7.64
CA LEU A 428 22.53 0.91 6.72
C LEU A 428 23.00 2.20 6.02
N PRO A 429 23.78 2.09 4.93
CA PRO A 429 24.13 3.23 4.11
C PRO A 429 22.89 3.78 3.37
N PRO A 430 22.89 5.06 2.97
CA PRO A 430 21.82 5.63 2.15
C PRO A 430 21.57 4.87 0.84
N LEU A 431 20.33 4.93 0.38
CA LEU A 431 19.89 4.36 -0.89
C LEU A 431 19.58 5.47 -1.89
N LYS A 432 19.91 5.26 -3.16
CA LYS A 432 19.47 6.11 -4.27
C LYS A 432 18.52 5.31 -5.15
N LEU A 433 17.31 5.83 -5.33
CA LEU A 433 16.30 5.26 -6.20
C LEU A 433 16.37 5.90 -7.58
N ASN A 434 16.05 5.11 -8.60
CA ASN A 434 15.96 5.53 -10.00
C ASN A 434 14.74 4.87 -10.66
N PHE A 435 13.68 5.63 -10.85
CA PHE A 435 12.42 5.22 -11.42
C PHE A 435 12.50 5.11 -12.94
N LYS A 436 11.73 4.20 -13.52
CA LYS A 436 11.57 4.15 -14.98
C LYS A 436 10.68 5.32 -15.44
N LYS A 437 11.26 6.24 -16.21
CA LYS A 437 10.54 7.42 -16.75
C LYS A 437 9.23 7.08 -17.48
N LYS A 438 9.20 5.96 -18.21
CA LYS A 438 7.99 5.49 -18.91
C LYS A 438 6.87 5.13 -17.93
N GLU A 439 7.21 4.48 -16.81
CA GLU A 439 6.23 4.11 -15.77
C GLU A 439 5.71 5.36 -15.06
N LEU A 440 6.59 6.29 -14.65
CA LEU A 440 6.17 7.56 -14.04
C LEU A 440 5.19 8.32 -14.92
N LYS A 441 5.47 8.40 -16.23
CA LYS A 441 4.57 9.06 -17.20
C LYS A 441 3.23 8.33 -17.34
N ALA A 442 3.23 6.99 -17.28
CA ALA A 442 2.00 6.19 -17.35
C ALA A 442 1.08 6.42 -16.14
N PHE A 443 1.66 6.62 -14.96
CA PHE A 443 0.94 7.03 -13.75
C PHE A 443 0.65 8.53 -13.68
N GLY A 444 0.91 9.27 -14.76
CA GLY A 444 0.61 10.69 -14.87
C GLY A 444 1.58 11.62 -14.15
N TYR A 445 2.68 11.15 -13.55
CA TYR A 445 3.64 12.01 -12.84
C TYR A 445 4.48 12.89 -13.79
N ALA A 446 4.85 14.07 -13.28
CA ALA A 446 5.75 15.02 -13.93
C ALA A 446 7.23 14.53 -13.94
N LYS A 447 8.15 15.38 -14.39
CA LYS A 447 9.57 15.02 -14.53
C LYS A 447 10.24 14.78 -13.16
N GLY A 448 11.39 14.12 -13.21
CA GLY A 448 12.20 13.73 -12.06
C GLY A 448 11.98 12.25 -11.68
N ASP A 449 13.05 11.48 -11.78
CA ASP A 449 13.03 10.02 -11.69
C ASP A 449 13.89 9.50 -10.52
N LYS A 450 14.35 10.36 -9.62
CA LYS A 450 15.34 9.99 -8.60
C LYS A 450 15.07 10.70 -7.29
N PHE A 451 15.25 10.00 -6.20
CA PHE A 451 15.44 10.59 -4.87
C PHE A 451 16.34 9.70 -4.02
N LYS A 452 16.82 10.26 -2.90
CA LYS A 452 17.73 9.57 -1.96
C LYS A 452 16.94 9.22 -0.70
N ILE A 453 17.06 8.00 -0.23
CA ILE A 453 16.55 7.58 1.09
C ILE A 453 17.77 7.54 2.02
N LEU A 454 17.78 8.43 2.99
CA LEU A 454 18.76 8.44 4.06
C LEU A 454 18.25 7.50 5.16
N MET A 455 19.00 6.41 5.38
CA MET A 455 18.72 5.44 6.44
C MET A 455 19.35 5.91 7.77
N PRO A 456 18.95 5.39 8.94
CA PRO A 456 19.74 5.58 10.16
C PRO A 456 21.04 4.77 10.05
N CYS A 457 22.22 5.36 10.26
CA CYS A 457 23.52 4.69 10.02
C CYS A 457 23.66 3.32 10.72
N LYS A 458 23.07 3.19 11.91
CA LYS A 458 22.83 1.94 12.63
C LYS A 458 21.34 1.92 13.05
N PRO A 459 20.69 0.76 13.21
CA PRO A 459 19.30 0.67 13.65
C PRO A 459 19.17 0.90 15.16
N THR A 460 19.55 2.10 15.63
CA THR A 460 19.47 2.50 17.04
C THR A 460 18.75 3.84 17.17
N HIS A 461 18.09 4.06 18.32
CA HIS A 461 17.37 5.31 18.60
C HIS A 461 18.23 6.56 18.37
N ASN A 462 19.47 6.58 18.87
CA ASN A 462 20.37 7.72 18.71
C ASN A 462 20.73 8.00 17.23
N ASN A 463 20.85 6.97 16.40
CA ASN A 463 21.11 7.16 14.97
C ASN A 463 19.87 7.64 14.21
N ALA A 464 18.66 7.26 14.63
CA ALA A 464 17.42 7.84 14.13
C ALA A 464 17.31 9.32 14.52
N GLN A 465 17.64 9.69 15.77
CA GLN A 465 17.66 11.08 16.22
C GLN A 465 18.70 11.92 15.46
N ASN A 466 19.87 11.37 15.12
CA ASN A 466 20.84 12.07 14.25
C ASN A 466 20.27 12.38 12.86
N LEU A 467 19.50 11.45 12.29
CA LEU A 467 18.84 11.63 11.00
C LEU A 467 17.73 12.70 11.07
N TYR A 468 17.00 12.75 12.17
CA TYR A 468 16.02 13.80 12.43
C TYR A 468 16.62 15.17 12.67
N MET A 469 17.79 15.22 13.29
CA MET A 469 18.56 16.46 13.40
C MET A 469 18.99 16.95 12.00
N GLU A 470 19.33 16.04 11.07
CA GLU A 470 19.56 16.41 9.66
C GLU A 470 18.28 16.94 8.99
N HIS A 471 17.13 16.29 9.19
CA HIS A 471 15.84 16.79 8.71
C HIS A 471 15.55 18.21 9.22
N LEU A 472 15.75 18.45 10.52
CA LEU A 472 15.58 19.76 11.15
C LEU A 472 16.46 20.83 10.48
N ILE A 473 17.68 20.50 10.06
CA ILE A 473 18.58 21.46 9.37
C ILE A 473 18.01 21.87 8.02
N TYR A 474 17.42 20.95 7.24
CA TYR A 474 16.74 21.30 5.99
C TYR A 474 15.53 22.23 6.24
N GLU A 475 14.78 22.01 7.32
CA GLU A 475 13.66 22.88 7.69
C GLU A 475 14.13 24.26 8.17
N ILE A 476 15.17 24.33 9.02
CA ILE A 476 15.80 25.59 9.44
C ILE A 476 16.31 26.36 8.22
N TYR A 477 16.97 25.69 7.27
CA TYR A 477 17.42 26.34 6.05
C TYR A 477 16.25 26.92 5.26
N SER A 478 15.12 26.20 5.18
CA SER A 478 13.91 26.65 4.48
C SER A 478 13.25 27.87 5.13
N ILE A 479 13.43 28.07 6.44
CA ILE A 479 13.02 29.29 7.15
C ILE A 479 13.93 30.48 6.77
N ILE A 480 15.24 30.23 6.61
CA ILE A 480 16.25 31.26 6.31
C ILE A 480 16.26 31.63 4.81
N ASP A 481 16.03 30.66 3.93
CA ASP A 481 16.06 30.82 2.48
C ASP A 481 15.04 29.90 1.81
N SER A 482 14.20 30.46 0.94
CA SER A 482 13.21 29.70 0.18
C SER A 482 13.83 28.75 -0.86
N PHE A 483 15.12 28.87 -1.16
CA PHE A 483 15.85 28.04 -2.11
C PHE A 483 16.58 26.88 -1.42
N GLY A 484 15.86 26.01 -0.71
CA GLY A 484 16.39 24.83 -0.01
C GLY A 484 15.97 23.50 -0.61
N PHE A 485 16.65 22.41 -0.21
CA PHE A 485 16.17 21.05 -0.44
C PHE A 485 14.98 20.73 0.44
N GLN A 486 14.02 19.99 -0.11
CA GLN A 486 12.97 19.37 0.68
C GLN A 486 13.40 18.00 1.19
N SER A 487 12.99 17.68 2.40
CA SER A 487 13.16 16.35 2.98
C SER A 487 11.91 15.93 3.75
N LYS A 488 11.63 14.63 3.83
CA LYS A 488 10.41 14.08 4.43
C LYS A 488 10.70 12.81 5.24
N ILE A 489 10.29 12.77 6.49
CA ILE A 489 10.33 11.55 7.31
C ILE A 489 9.35 10.54 6.71
N ALA A 490 9.81 9.31 6.54
CA ALA A 490 9.03 8.21 5.98
C ALA A 490 9.35 6.90 6.68
N ASN A 491 8.37 6.00 6.76
CA ASN A 491 8.62 4.61 7.12
C ASN A 491 9.07 3.84 5.87
N VAL A 492 10.25 3.22 5.92
CA VAL A 492 10.79 2.42 4.82
C VAL A 492 10.88 0.96 5.25
N ILE A 493 10.03 0.13 4.66
CA ILE A 493 9.98 -1.31 4.89
C ILE A 493 10.88 -1.99 3.86
N ILE A 494 11.89 -2.73 4.30
CA ILE A 494 12.72 -3.53 3.39
C ILE A 494 12.28 -4.98 3.48
N GLU A 495 11.95 -5.56 2.32
CA GLU A 495 11.56 -6.95 2.17
C GLU A 495 12.56 -7.70 1.32
N ASP A 496 13.24 -8.62 1.97
CA ASP A 496 14.15 -9.58 1.37
C ASP A 496 13.43 -10.93 1.43
N GLU A 497 13.25 -11.62 0.30
CA GLU A 497 12.49 -12.88 0.19
C GLU A 497 12.91 -13.95 1.22
N LYS A 498 14.11 -13.83 1.79
CA LYS A 498 14.69 -14.78 2.75
C LYS A 498 14.50 -14.38 4.22
N LYS A 499 13.84 -13.26 4.51
CA LYS A 499 13.74 -12.69 5.86
C LYS A 499 12.42 -11.99 6.10
N ASP A 500 12.05 -11.88 7.37
CA ASP A 500 10.94 -11.03 7.78
C ASP A 500 11.18 -9.56 7.36
N PRO A 501 10.13 -8.86 6.89
CA PRO A 501 10.18 -7.43 6.60
C PRO A 501 10.73 -6.62 7.77
N LYS A 502 11.50 -5.58 7.46
CA LYS A 502 12.07 -4.69 8.48
C LYS A 502 11.76 -3.24 8.20
N ASP A 503 11.21 -2.59 9.22
CA ASP A 503 10.86 -1.18 9.18
C ASP A 503 12.05 -0.30 9.59
N TYR A 504 12.28 0.75 8.82
CA TYR A 504 13.30 1.74 9.06
C TYR A 504 12.71 3.12 8.90
N LEU A 505 12.65 3.85 10.01
CA LEU A 505 12.31 5.25 9.99
C LEU A 505 13.45 6.03 9.34
N SER A 506 13.13 6.63 8.20
CA SER A 506 14.11 7.12 7.23
C SER A 506 13.74 8.54 6.76
N LEU A 507 14.67 9.20 6.08
CA LEU A 507 14.46 10.53 5.52
C LEU A 507 14.56 10.45 4.00
N ILE A 508 13.50 10.82 3.30
CA ILE A 508 13.48 10.94 1.84
C ILE A 508 13.96 12.35 1.51
N LEU A 509 15.06 12.44 0.75
CA LEU A 509 15.67 13.70 0.34
C LEU A 509 15.44 13.94 -1.14
N GLU A 510 14.99 15.15 -1.46
CA GLU A 510 14.79 15.63 -2.82
C GLU A 510 16.07 15.48 -3.66
N HIS A 511 15.96 15.03 -4.91
CA HIS A 511 17.11 15.04 -5.82
C HIS A 511 17.26 16.40 -6.49
N LYS A 512 18.50 16.73 -6.87
CA LYS A 512 18.86 18.00 -7.54
C LYS A 512 17.98 18.31 -8.76
N ASP A 513 17.55 17.28 -9.47
CA ASP A 513 16.71 17.41 -10.67
C ASP A 513 15.26 17.81 -10.33
N HIS A 514 14.72 17.35 -9.19
CA HIS A 514 13.41 17.81 -8.69
C HIS A 514 13.52 19.23 -8.12
N LEU A 515 14.61 19.52 -7.41
CA LEU A 515 14.86 20.83 -6.83
C LEU A 515 14.87 21.94 -7.89
N VAL A 516 15.54 21.71 -9.03
CA VAL A 516 15.65 22.74 -10.09
C VAL A 516 14.32 23.00 -10.78
N GLU A 517 13.49 21.96 -10.90
CA GLU A 517 12.14 22.06 -11.44
C GLU A 517 11.20 22.79 -10.48
N ARG A 518 11.20 22.41 -9.19
CA ARG A 518 10.37 23.03 -8.15
C ARG A 518 10.70 24.51 -7.96
N LEU A 519 11.98 24.85 -7.91
CA LEU A 519 12.43 26.23 -7.72
C LEU A 519 12.47 27.03 -9.02
N ASP A 520 12.23 26.38 -10.17
CA ASP A 520 12.25 27.00 -11.49
C ASP A 520 13.59 27.73 -11.78
N VAL A 521 14.70 27.03 -11.48
CA VAL A 521 16.08 27.52 -11.60
C VAL A 521 16.90 26.66 -12.54
N ILE A 522 18.03 27.20 -13.00
CA ILE A 522 18.97 26.48 -13.87
C ILE A 522 20.15 25.98 -13.04
N ARG A 523 20.45 24.68 -13.10
CA ARG A 523 21.64 24.12 -12.45
C ARG A 523 22.90 24.37 -13.29
N VAL A 524 23.98 24.79 -12.64
CA VAL A 524 25.28 24.94 -13.29
C VAL A 524 26.02 23.59 -13.26
N GLU A 525 26.04 22.88 -14.39
CA GLU A 525 26.55 21.50 -14.44
C GLU A 525 28.06 21.37 -14.63
N LYS A 526 28.73 22.32 -15.30
CA LYS A 526 30.17 22.25 -15.64
C LYS A 526 30.91 23.56 -15.34
N GLY A 527 32.24 23.50 -15.26
CA GLY A 527 33.11 24.65 -14.98
C GLY A 527 33.53 24.83 -13.52
N VAL A 528 34.63 25.56 -13.30
CA VAL A 528 35.10 25.92 -11.95
C VAL A 528 34.36 27.15 -11.47
N ILE A 529 33.80 27.09 -10.27
CA ILE A 529 33.10 28.23 -9.66
C ILE A 529 34.13 29.09 -8.95
N ARG A 530 34.35 30.30 -9.49
CA ARG A 530 35.19 31.32 -8.87
C ARG A 530 34.31 32.26 -8.03
N PRO A 531 34.83 32.84 -6.94
CA PRO A 531 34.07 33.79 -6.11
C PRO A 531 33.41 34.93 -6.89
N ALA A 532 34.03 35.42 -7.98
CA ALA A 532 33.49 36.49 -8.83
C ALA A 532 32.22 36.09 -9.62
N ALA A 533 31.95 34.79 -9.78
CA ALA A 533 30.74 34.31 -10.45
C ALA A 533 29.55 34.13 -9.49
N LEU A 534 29.78 34.31 -8.18
CA LEU A 534 28.76 34.11 -7.16
C LEU A 534 28.01 35.40 -6.87
N ASP A 535 26.70 35.27 -6.67
CA ASP A 535 25.90 36.32 -6.08
C ASP A 535 26.36 36.55 -4.64
N ARG A 536 26.83 37.77 -4.33
CA ARG A 536 27.55 38.03 -3.08
C ARG A 536 26.67 37.86 -1.85
N GLU A 537 25.43 38.38 -1.89
CA GLU A 537 24.50 38.25 -0.76
C GLU A 537 24.10 36.79 -0.52
N ASP A 538 23.74 36.07 -1.58
CA ASP A 538 23.39 34.64 -1.48
C ASP A 538 24.58 33.81 -0.97
N TYR A 539 25.81 34.13 -1.41
CA TYR A 539 27.02 33.44 -0.96
C TYR A 539 27.34 33.70 0.52
N ILE A 540 27.25 34.95 0.97
CA ILE A 540 27.49 35.29 2.38
C ILE A 540 26.44 34.61 3.27
N LYS A 541 25.17 34.62 2.85
CA LYS A 541 24.10 33.91 3.55
C LYS A 541 24.37 32.41 3.65
N PHE A 542 24.82 31.79 2.55
CA PHE A 542 25.29 30.40 2.55
C PHE A 542 26.42 30.17 3.57
N CYS A 543 27.46 31.00 3.58
CA CYS A 543 28.58 30.87 4.51
C CYS A 543 28.15 31.06 5.98
N LEU A 544 27.27 32.03 6.26
CA LEU A 544 26.72 32.27 7.59
C LEU A 544 25.90 31.07 8.07
N PHE A 545 25.04 30.50 7.20
CA PHE A 545 24.27 29.31 7.53
C PHE A 545 25.17 28.11 7.85
N GLN A 546 26.16 27.82 7.01
CA GLN A 546 27.13 26.74 7.27
C GLN A 546 27.88 26.96 8.59
N PHE A 547 28.25 28.20 8.89
CA PHE A 547 28.85 28.56 10.19
C PHE A 547 27.88 28.34 11.36
N MET A 548 26.61 28.72 11.22
CA MET A 548 25.61 28.55 12.28
C MET A 548 25.40 27.09 12.68
N ILE A 549 25.41 26.16 11.72
CA ILE A 549 25.26 24.72 11.99
C ILE A 549 26.60 24.02 12.25
N ALA A 550 27.72 24.78 12.25
CA ALA A 550 29.09 24.28 12.32
C ALA A 550 29.37 23.18 11.28
N ASN A 551 29.06 23.43 10.01
CA ASN A 551 29.33 22.48 8.94
C ASN A 551 30.63 22.84 8.18
N PRO A 552 31.71 22.09 8.39
CA PRO A 552 32.95 22.26 7.63
C PRO A 552 32.96 21.49 6.29
N ASP A 553 31.96 20.64 6.02
CA ASP A 553 32.01 19.67 4.92
C ASP A 553 31.37 20.19 3.64
N TRP A 554 31.97 21.23 3.03
CA TRP A 554 31.58 21.75 1.72
C TRP A 554 32.77 22.37 0.98
N GLY A 555 32.67 22.50 -0.35
CA GLY A 555 33.75 23.06 -1.16
C GLY A 555 33.32 23.59 -2.53
N LEU A 556 33.76 24.80 -2.90
CA LEU A 556 33.39 25.44 -4.16
C LEU A 556 34.00 24.76 -5.39
N VAL A 557 35.29 24.41 -5.31
CA VAL A 557 36.08 23.95 -6.47
C VAL A 557 35.57 22.59 -6.98
N ASN A 558 35.36 21.65 -6.07
CA ASN A 558 34.84 20.31 -6.36
C ASN A 558 33.32 20.20 -6.22
N ARG A 559 32.64 21.30 -5.83
CA ARG A 559 31.18 21.35 -5.59
C ARG A 559 30.71 20.34 -4.54
N HIS A 560 31.57 20.11 -3.55
CA HIS A 560 31.29 19.19 -2.47
C HIS A 560 30.14 19.72 -1.62
N ASN A 561 29.09 18.90 -1.46
CA ASN A 561 27.91 19.18 -0.63
C ASN A 561 27.20 20.52 -0.92
N LEU A 562 27.22 20.94 -2.19
CA LEU A 562 26.49 22.11 -2.67
C LEU A 562 25.94 21.93 -4.09
N VAL A 563 24.88 22.66 -4.40
CA VAL A 563 24.28 22.75 -5.74
C VAL A 563 24.35 24.20 -6.23
N PRO A 564 25.19 24.48 -7.23
CA PRO A 564 25.23 25.80 -7.84
C PRO A 564 24.08 25.98 -8.83
N ILE A 565 23.34 27.07 -8.67
CA ILE A 565 22.15 27.39 -9.46
C ILE A 565 22.18 28.82 -9.98
N LYS A 566 21.43 29.09 -11.06
CA LYS A 566 21.15 30.42 -11.59
C LYS A 566 19.65 30.68 -11.50
N LYS A 567 19.28 31.71 -10.73
CA LYS A 567 17.89 32.19 -10.61
C LYS A 567 17.52 32.92 -11.91
N LYS A 568 16.27 32.82 -12.39
CA LYS A 568 15.83 33.36 -13.71
C LYS A 568 16.21 34.83 -13.98
N ASN A 569 16.23 35.65 -12.93
CA ASN A 569 16.51 37.09 -13.02
C ASN A 569 17.92 37.49 -12.53
N LYS A 570 18.79 36.52 -12.22
CA LYS A 570 20.18 36.78 -11.80
C LYS A 570 21.16 36.28 -12.84
N THR A 571 22.18 37.08 -13.14
CA THR A 571 23.31 36.68 -13.99
C THR A 571 24.31 35.83 -13.21
N LEU A 572 24.43 36.08 -11.91
CA LEU A 572 25.34 35.41 -10.97
C LEU A 572 24.74 34.12 -10.37
N VAL A 573 25.64 33.29 -9.85
CA VAL A 573 25.33 31.94 -9.32
C VAL A 573 25.04 32.00 -7.82
N SER A 574 23.97 31.35 -7.38
CA SER A 574 23.68 31.09 -5.96
C SER A 574 24.04 29.65 -5.62
N LEU A 575 24.25 29.35 -4.33
CA LEU A 575 24.62 28.02 -3.84
C LEU A 575 23.57 27.49 -2.88
N ILE A 576 23.17 26.24 -3.07
CA ILE A 576 22.25 25.54 -2.17
C ILE A 576 23.02 24.43 -1.43
N PRO A 577 23.08 24.46 -0.08
CA PRO A 577 23.76 23.43 0.70
C PRO A 577 22.92 22.16 0.83
N TYR A 578 23.56 21.00 0.94
CA TYR A 578 22.92 19.72 1.27
C TYR A 578 23.95 18.72 1.82
N ASP A 579 23.50 17.58 2.35
CA ASP A 579 24.34 16.58 3.03
C ASP A 579 24.97 17.16 4.30
N PHE A 580 24.24 17.07 5.43
CA PHE A 580 24.62 17.74 6.69
C PHE A 580 25.13 16.77 7.75
N ASP A 581 25.36 15.51 7.42
CA ASP A 581 25.78 14.47 8.37
C ASP A 581 27.11 14.77 9.09
N TYR A 582 27.96 15.62 8.51
CA TYR A 582 29.22 16.12 9.09
C TYR A 582 29.11 17.40 9.93
N CYS A 583 27.92 17.99 10.08
CA CYS A 583 27.79 19.24 10.83
C CYS A 583 27.86 19.04 12.36
N GLY A 584 28.38 20.05 13.05
CA GLY A 584 28.53 20.04 14.50
C GLY A 584 27.23 20.07 15.29
N LEU A 585 26.13 20.52 14.68
CA LEU A 585 24.79 20.44 15.27
C LEU A 585 24.35 18.99 15.48
N ILE A 586 24.60 18.11 14.50
CA ILE A 586 24.33 16.67 14.63
C ILE A 586 25.45 16.00 15.41
N ARG A 587 26.71 16.23 15.02
CA ARG A 587 27.91 15.59 15.59
C ARG A 587 27.81 14.06 15.54
N THR A 588 27.66 13.51 14.34
CA THR A 588 27.66 12.05 14.13
C THR A 588 28.99 11.44 14.58
N GLU A 589 28.98 10.15 14.95
CA GLU A 589 30.17 9.45 15.50
C GLU A 589 31.38 9.43 14.54
N TYR A 590 31.14 9.54 13.24
CA TYR A 590 32.15 9.49 12.19
C TYR A 590 32.50 10.88 11.62
N ALA A 591 31.83 11.95 12.06
CA ALA A 591 32.12 13.30 11.60
C ALA A 591 33.43 13.81 12.22
N VAL A 592 34.45 13.93 11.38
CA VAL A 592 35.77 14.43 11.76
C VAL A 592 36.15 15.62 10.87
N PRO A 593 36.71 16.72 11.42
CA PRO A 593 37.17 17.82 10.58
C PRO A 593 38.30 17.40 9.66
N HIS A 594 38.35 18.00 8.46
CA HIS A 594 39.49 17.81 7.57
C HIS A 594 40.76 18.38 8.20
N ALA A 595 41.90 17.69 8.05
CA ALA A 595 43.17 18.05 8.70
C ALA A 595 43.71 19.44 8.33
N SER A 596 43.25 20.03 7.22
CA SER A 596 43.61 21.39 6.81
C SER A 596 42.88 22.49 7.59
N LEU A 597 41.85 22.14 8.37
CA LEU A 597 41.05 23.11 9.12
C LEU A 597 41.64 23.31 10.53
N PRO A 598 41.62 24.53 11.08
CA PRO A 598 42.17 24.83 12.40
C PRO A 598 41.16 24.50 13.51
N ILE A 599 40.47 23.37 13.41
CA ILE A 599 39.51 22.86 14.39
C ILE A 599 39.77 21.40 14.67
N SER A 600 39.58 20.98 15.91
CA SER A 600 39.81 19.60 16.35
C SER A 600 38.53 18.77 16.45
N ASP A 601 37.36 19.42 16.45
CA ASP A 601 36.05 18.76 16.56
C ASP A 601 35.02 19.52 15.71
N VAL A 602 34.12 18.80 15.03
CA VAL A 602 33.11 19.41 14.13
C VAL A 602 32.12 20.32 14.85
N SER A 603 31.97 20.23 16.18
CA SER A 603 31.16 21.17 16.97
C SER A 603 31.80 22.57 17.11
N GLN A 604 33.09 22.71 16.79
CA GLN A 604 33.76 24.00 16.73
C GLN A 604 33.37 24.72 15.43
N ARG A 605 32.67 25.83 15.56
CA ARG A 605 32.29 26.66 14.39
C ARG A 605 33.53 27.29 13.78
N TYR A 606 33.69 27.10 12.48
CA TYR A 606 34.76 27.72 11.70
C TYR A 606 34.20 28.38 10.45
N PHE A 607 34.45 29.69 10.31
CA PHE A 607 34.07 30.43 9.10
C PHE A 607 35.15 30.27 8.03
N MET A 608 34.82 29.55 6.96
CA MET A 608 35.79 29.05 5.97
C MET A 608 36.27 30.12 4.97
N ASP A 609 35.50 31.18 4.71
CA ASP A 609 35.91 32.23 3.77
C ASP A 609 36.45 33.45 4.52
N LYS A 610 37.71 33.83 4.26
CA LYS A 610 38.36 34.99 4.88
C LYS A 610 38.37 36.25 4.00
N ASN A 611 37.79 36.19 2.80
CA ASN A 611 37.75 37.29 1.83
C ASN A 611 36.43 38.07 1.87
N ILE A 612 35.59 37.85 2.87
CA ILE A 612 34.33 38.57 3.09
C ILE A 612 34.60 39.71 4.07
N THR A 613 34.06 40.89 3.80
CA THR A 613 34.20 42.07 4.68
C THR A 613 33.00 42.24 5.61
N MET A 614 33.17 43.00 6.69
CA MET A 614 32.05 43.28 7.61
C MET A 614 30.95 44.11 6.93
N GLU A 615 31.31 45.00 6.00
CA GLU A 615 30.34 45.80 5.23
C GLU A 615 29.42 44.93 4.37
N GLU A 616 29.95 43.85 3.78
CA GLU A 616 29.14 42.90 3.02
C GLU A 616 28.30 41.99 3.93
N VAL A 617 28.79 41.64 5.12
CA VAL A 617 28.08 40.77 6.08
C VAL A 617 26.89 41.48 6.72
N LYS A 618 27.05 42.76 7.07
CA LYS A 618 26.07 43.54 7.84
C LYS A 618 24.63 43.50 7.29
N PRO A 619 24.36 43.74 5.99
CA PRO A 619 22.99 43.68 5.46
C PRO A 619 22.42 42.25 5.49
N VAL A 620 23.21 41.25 5.13
CA VAL A 620 22.78 39.83 5.12
C VAL A 620 22.47 39.34 6.53
N LEU A 621 23.33 39.73 7.48
CA LEU A 621 23.19 39.42 8.89
C LEU A 621 21.90 40.02 9.48
N LYS A 622 21.58 41.27 9.13
CA LYS A 622 20.34 41.93 9.58
C LYS A 622 19.10 41.15 9.16
N GLU A 623 19.07 40.65 7.92
CA GLU A 623 17.96 39.81 7.44
C GLU A 623 17.93 38.44 8.12
N LEU A 624 19.09 37.79 8.26
CA LEU A 624 19.22 36.50 8.94
C LEU A 624 18.77 36.55 10.41
N LEU A 625 19.04 37.64 11.14
CA LEU A 625 18.63 37.77 12.53
C LEU A 625 17.10 37.85 12.69
N LYS A 626 16.35 38.22 11.65
CA LYS A 626 14.87 38.22 11.70
C LYS A 626 14.27 36.83 11.78
N SER A 627 14.98 35.79 11.32
CA SER A 627 14.51 34.40 11.41
C SER A 627 14.77 33.76 12.78
N LYS A 628 15.38 34.48 13.73
CA LYS A 628 15.80 33.92 15.03
C LYS A 628 14.66 33.25 15.77
N ASP A 629 13.60 33.99 16.07
CA ASP A 629 12.51 33.48 16.91
C ASP A 629 11.80 32.31 16.21
N GLN A 630 11.52 32.43 14.91
CA GLN A 630 10.93 31.36 14.11
C GLN A 630 11.77 30.07 14.11
N VAL A 631 13.10 30.19 13.98
CA VAL A 631 14.01 29.03 14.02
C VAL A 631 14.04 28.41 15.42
N LEU A 632 14.11 29.20 16.48
CA LEU A 632 14.15 28.69 17.85
C LEU A 632 12.82 28.03 18.24
N ASP A 633 11.69 28.60 17.83
CA ASP A 633 10.36 28.02 18.06
C ASP A 633 10.19 26.72 17.28
N HIS A 634 10.64 26.66 16.02
CA HIS A 634 10.63 25.43 15.24
C HIS A 634 11.44 24.31 15.89
N CYS A 635 12.65 24.63 16.39
CA CYS A 635 13.46 23.67 17.17
C CYS A 635 12.74 23.13 18.43
N ARG A 636 11.84 23.92 19.04
CA ARG A 636 11.07 23.51 20.23
C ARG A 636 9.85 22.66 19.86
N SER A 637 9.20 22.97 18.73
CA SER A 637 7.86 22.42 18.40
C SER A 637 7.89 21.09 17.66
N VAL A 638 9.01 20.70 17.04
CA VAL A 638 9.07 19.46 16.23
C VAL A 638 8.76 18.22 17.07
N ALA A 639 7.84 17.37 16.61
CA ALA A 639 7.37 16.21 17.37
C ALA A 639 8.28 14.97 17.23
N TYR A 640 9.11 14.92 16.19
CA TYR A 640 9.89 13.74 15.84
C TYR A 640 11.24 13.63 16.61
N LEU A 641 11.71 14.73 17.22
CA LEU A 641 12.88 14.71 18.10
C LEU A 641 12.48 14.42 19.55
N ASP A 642 13.33 13.70 20.27
CA ASP A 642 13.19 13.60 21.73
C ASP A 642 13.66 14.89 22.43
N GLU A 643 13.23 15.08 23.69
CA GLU A 643 13.50 16.31 24.44
C GLU A 643 14.99 16.61 24.58
N LYS A 644 15.85 15.60 24.71
CA LYS A 644 17.31 15.78 24.78
C LYS A 644 17.87 16.37 23.49
N HIS A 645 17.40 15.89 22.34
CA HIS A 645 17.85 16.38 21.03
C HIS A 645 17.24 17.74 20.69
N LYS A 646 15.99 18.02 21.08
CA LYS A 646 15.41 19.37 21.00
C LYS A 646 16.22 20.38 21.80
N ASP A 647 16.54 20.05 23.06
CA ASP A 647 17.36 20.88 23.93
C ASP A 647 18.74 21.15 23.33
N LYS A 648 19.36 20.11 22.76
CA LYS A 648 20.65 20.23 22.06
C LYS A 648 20.53 21.17 20.87
N ALA A 649 19.51 21.00 20.02
CA ALA A 649 19.29 21.82 18.84
C ALA A 649 19.05 23.29 19.22
N LEU A 650 18.17 23.52 20.20
CA LEU A 650 17.81 24.84 20.69
C LEU A 650 19.04 25.57 21.24
N LYS A 651 19.77 24.96 22.18
CA LYS A 651 20.98 25.56 22.79
C LYS A 651 22.06 25.84 21.73
N PHE A 652 22.19 24.95 20.74
CA PHE A 652 23.15 25.14 19.67
C PHE A 652 22.78 26.30 18.76
N MET A 653 21.52 26.40 18.33
CA MET A 653 21.06 27.47 17.45
C MET A 653 21.00 28.82 18.17
N GLU A 654 20.58 28.85 19.43
CA GLU A 654 20.61 30.06 20.26
C GLU A 654 22.03 30.62 20.38
N LYS A 655 23.01 29.76 20.67
CA LYS A 655 24.42 30.15 20.69
C LYS A 655 24.89 30.69 19.34
N SER A 656 24.44 30.11 18.22
CA SER A 656 24.77 30.61 16.88
C SER A 656 24.25 32.02 16.66
N TYR A 657 23.01 32.31 17.03
CA TYR A 657 22.45 33.66 16.94
C TYR A 657 23.18 34.64 17.88
N GLN A 658 23.47 34.26 19.13
CA GLN A 658 24.22 35.09 20.07
C GLN A 658 25.64 35.46 19.59
N MET A 659 26.27 34.59 18.81
CA MET A 659 27.57 34.86 18.16
C MET A 659 27.47 35.88 17.03
N LEU A 660 26.27 36.02 16.45
CA LEU A 660 25.96 36.80 15.26
C LEU A 660 25.22 38.12 15.56
N GLU A 661 24.73 38.35 16.77
CA GLU A 661 23.98 39.56 17.14
C GLU A 661 24.80 40.83 17.31
N ASN A 662 26.11 40.71 17.59
CA ASN A 662 26.96 41.85 17.91
C ASN A 662 28.17 41.91 16.98
N GLU A 663 28.41 43.08 16.38
CA GLU A 663 29.49 43.27 15.39
C GLU A 663 30.87 42.85 15.92
N LYS A 664 31.20 43.16 17.19
CA LYS A 664 32.48 42.76 17.79
C LYS A 664 32.63 41.24 17.87
N ARG A 665 31.53 40.53 18.17
CA ARG A 665 31.50 39.06 18.18
C ARG A 665 31.58 38.51 16.77
N VAL A 666 30.85 39.09 15.82
CA VAL A 666 30.88 38.69 14.40
C VAL A 666 32.30 38.79 13.85
N ARG A 667 32.96 39.95 14.02
CA ARG A 667 34.36 40.15 13.61
C ARG A 667 35.29 39.09 14.20
N LYS A 668 35.15 38.82 15.51
CA LYS A 668 35.94 37.81 16.22
C LYS A 668 35.71 36.39 15.69
N TYR A 669 34.45 35.96 15.56
CA TYR A 669 34.13 34.57 15.23
C TYR A 669 34.26 34.25 13.74
N LEU A 670 33.99 35.23 12.88
CA LEU A 670 34.19 35.07 11.44
C LEU A 670 35.65 35.33 11.05
N GLY A 671 36.43 36.00 11.90
CA GLY A 671 37.83 36.34 11.65
C GLY A 671 37.99 37.42 10.59
N LEU A 672 37.11 38.42 10.60
CA LEU A 672 37.13 39.54 9.67
C LEU A 672 38.09 40.60 10.18
N LYS A 673 38.98 41.10 9.31
CA LYS A 673 39.92 42.17 9.67
C LYS A 673 39.16 43.49 9.97
N GLU A 674 39.72 44.32 10.84
CA GLU A 674 39.35 45.73 10.88
C GLU A 674 39.87 46.37 9.58
N ASN A 675 39.00 47.10 8.88
CA ASN A 675 39.40 47.88 7.71
C ASN A 675 40.19 49.10 8.17
#